data_AF-A0A7Y4X1M9-F1
#
_entry.id   AF-A0A7Y4X1M9-F1
#
_cell.length_a   1.000
_cell.length_b   1.000
_cell.length_c   1.000
_cell.angle_alpha   90.00
_cell.angle_beta   90.00
_cell.angle_gamma   90.00
#
_symmetry.space_group_name_H-M   'P 1'
#
loop_
_entity.id
_entity.type
_entity.pdbx_description
1 polymer ?
#
loop_
_entity_poly.entity_id
_entity_poly.type
_entity_poly.pdbx_seq_one_letter_code
_entity_poly.pdbx_strand_id
1 'polypeptide(L)'
;MKKTLFLLFLATACITTMAQDTSWKKEYRETVPRINDLVHTKLDVKFDYENSYLNGKAWITLKPHFYKTDSLTLDAKGMGIHKVAMMNGAAMKDLKYEYDGWLLRINLGKNYKGGESYTIYIDYTAKPNEVKVKGSAAISDAKGLYFINPKGEEKDKPTQIWTQGETEASSVWFPTIDKPNQRTTQEIYMTVPAKYVTLSNGKLMTQKKNADGTRTDYWKMDLPHAPYLFFMGVGDFSIIKDSYKGKEVSYYVDKEYASVARKIFGNTPEMIAFFSKITGVDYPWVKYAQITGHDYVSGAMENTTATLHSDAAQQTARELVDGNFWESTIAHELFHQWFGDYVTTESWSNITLNESFANYSEVLWAEYKYGKDAGDDQNYGDMQGYLFSNSGKKDLVRFYYNDKEDVFDAVSYNKGGRILHMLRNYIGDSAFFKALNVYLATNKFKAAEAHQLRLAFEEVTGKDLNWYWNQWYFGAGHPSLDINYSYDNATKKARVIVKQTQAGDKVFKLPVAVDVYNGANKIRYTVWAKSKIDTFDFNTDRKPDLINFDGDKILLATKKENKTLDEYIHQYKYAGTYLDRREAIEAAAEQQDDPKAVELLNSALKDKYSGLRNLAMGSLNMSDDKVKAVVEKNIFDIAKNDSKPVVRAAAISYLNSYNNPENKDIFIKAINDSSYSVSGNALIALSEVDVPAAIAEMKELSKEPAKGVLANALKEVEALIDPDKSFDEMTTEYEALPLSQEKFQMTGTYTKLIGYIDNTGKVKSGVDLIVKFRDAIPAAFRSQTDPFINKALRDVMTKKLRSIQAGGNKEEITKQIEYIKSKLPEAERKGF
;
A
#
# COMPACT_ATOMS: atom_id res chain seq x y z
N MET A 1 42.72 -33.56 -50.38
CA MET A 1 41.47 -33.59 -49.58
C MET A 1 41.91 -33.65 -48.11
N LYS A 2 42.12 -32.57 -47.35
CA LYS A 2 41.17 -31.53 -46.87
C LYS A 2 39.88 -32.17 -46.35
N LYS A 3 39.43 -32.06 -45.09
CA LYS A 3 39.81 -31.31 -43.89
C LYS A 3 39.13 -32.04 -42.70
N THR A 4 39.88 -32.39 -41.65
CA THR A 4 39.93 -31.68 -40.34
C THR A 4 38.71 -31.96 -39.45
N LEU A 5 38.92 -32.86 -38.49
CA LEU A 5 38.11 -33.04 -37.29
C LEU A 5 38.20 -31.73 -36.48
N PHE A 6 37.12 -30.97 -36.39
CA PHE A 6 37.08 -29.76 -35.56
C PHE A 6 36.75 -30.19 -34.13
N LEU A 7 37.73 -30.08 -33.23
CA LEU A 7 37.50 -30.06 -31.79
C LEU A 7 36.56 -28.90 -31.49
N LEU A 8 35.33 -29.19 -31.03
CA LEU A 8 34.56 -28.21 -30.28
C LEU A 8 35.24 -28.04 -28.91
N PHE A 9 35.87 -26.89 -28.72
CA PHE A 9 36.11 -26.35 -27.39
C PHE A 9 34.74 -26.19 -26.70
N LEU A 10 34.42 -27.07 -25.76
CA LEU A 10 33.48 -26.75 -24.70
C LEU A 10 34.10 -25.59 -23.92
N ALA A 11 33.67 -24.36 -24.22
CA ALA A 11 33.75 -23.28 -23.28
C ALA A 11 32.88 -23.68 -22.08
N THR A 12 33.50 -24.24 -21.05
CA THR A 12 32.93 -24.25 -19.71
C THR A 12 32.74 -22.80 -19.31
N ALA A 13 31.55 -22.26 -19.58
CA ALA A 13 31.04 -21.15 -18.81
C ALA A 13 30.92 -21.66 -17.38
N CYS A 14 31.97 -21.46 -16.59
CA CYS A 14 31.85 -21.40 -15.14
C CYS A 14 30.85 -20.29 -14.86
N ILE A 15 29.57 -20.65 -14.77
CA ILE A 15 28.61 -19.91 -13.98
C ILE A 15 29.13 -20.08 -12.56
N THR A 16 30.01 -19.17 -12.14
CA THR A 16 30.22 -18.94 -10.72
C THR A 16 28.89 -18.45 -10.20
N THR A 17 28.07 -19.37 -9.72
CA THR A 17 27.02 -19.05 -8.76
C THR A 17 27.76 -18.41 -7.59
N MET A 18 27.80 -17.07 -7.56
CA MET A 18 28.26 -16.37 -6.37
C MET A 18 27.42 -16.93 -5.23
N ALA A 19 28.06 -17.58 -4.26
CA ALA A 19 27.36 -18.12 -3.11
C ALA A 19 26.56 -16.97 -2.49
N GLN A 20 25.25 -17.16 -2.35
CA GLN A 20 24.37 -16.15 -1.78
C GLN A 20 24.90 -15.82 -0.37
N ASP A 21 25.23 -14.57 -0.11
CA ASP A 21 25.67 -14.15 1.22
C ASP A 21 24.55 -14.43 2.22
N THR A 22 24.87 -15.21 3.24
CA THR A 22 23.96 -15.61 4.32
C THR A 22 24.52 -15.27 5.69
N SER A 23 25.61 -14.49 5.75
CA SER A 23 26.22 -14.01 6.99
C SER A 23 25.22 -13.25 7.86
N TRP A 24 24.34 -12.45 7.23
CA TRP A 24 23.25 -11.71 7.87
C TRP A 24 22.32 -12.57 8.74
N LYS A 25 22.21 -13.89 8.47
CA LYS A 25 21.40 -14.80 9.30
C LYS A 25 21.96 -15.00 10.70
N LYS A 26 23.22 -14.63 10.93
CA LYS A 26 23.92 -14.72 12.21
C LYS A 26 24.33 -13.35 12.75
N GLU A 27 24.14 -12.29 11.97
CA GLU A 27 24.48 -10.91 12.34
C GLU A 27 23.28 -10.28 13.04
N TYR A 28 23.40 -10.07 14.35
CA TYR A 28 22.37 -9.40 15.13
C TYR A 28 22.44 -7.89 14.87
N ARG A 29 21.34 -7.32 14.37
CA ARG A 29 21.17 -5.89 14.08
C ARG A 29 20.80 -5.13 15.36
N GLU A 30 21.80 -4.87 16.19
CA GLU A 30 21.61 -4.11 17.42
C GLU A 30 21.21 -2.66 17.18
N THR A 31 20.55 -2.06 18.17
CA THR A 31 20.30 -0.63 18.21
C THR A 31 21.62 0.14 18.25
N VAL A 32 21.78 1.12 17.36
CA VAL A 32 23.06 1.81 17.18
C VAL A 32 23.46 2.58 18.44
N PRO A 33 24.70 2.43 18.96
CA PRO A 33 25.16 3.17 20.13
C PRO A 33 25.12 4.69 19.94
N ARG A 34 24.51 5.39 20.91
CA ARG A 34 24.53 6.86 20.97
C ARG A 34 25.81 7.34 21.64
N ILE A 35 26.86 7.54 20.84
CA ILE A 35 28.10 8.18 21.32
C ILE A 35 27.84 9.68 21.54
N ASN A 36 27.24 10.33 20.53
CA ASN A 36 26.77 11.70 20.59
C ASN A 36 25.27 11.74 20.37
N ASP A 37 24.63 12.64 21.09
CA ASP A 37 23.24 13.03 20.89
C ASP A 37 23.20 14.22 19.96
N LEU A 38 22.40 14.14 18.90
CA LEU A 38 21.98 15.34 18.17
C LEU A 38 21.17 16.24 19.13
N VAL A 39 21.34 17.56 18.99
CA VAL A 39 20.61 18.55 19.79
C VAL A 39 19.86 19.51 18.86
N HIS A 40 20.58 20.09 17.91
CA HIS A 40 20.01 21.04 16.96
C HIS A 40 20.75 20.97 15.63
N THR A 41 19.99 20.99 14.53
CA THR A 41 20.53 21.00 13.17
C THR A 41 20.02 22.24 12.43
N LYS A 42 20.93 23.12 12.04
CA LYS A 42 20.61 24.26 11.16
C LYS A 42 21.23 24.05 9.78
N LEU A 43 20.43 24.23 8.74
CA LEU A 43 20.84 24.11 7.34
C LEU A 43 20.58 25.44 6.61
N ASP A 44 21.54 25.86 5.79
CA ASP A 44 21.39 26.93 4.80
C ASP A 44 21.72 26.35 3.43
N VAL A 45 20.71 26.26 2.57
CA VAL A 45 20.77 25.49 1.33
C VAL A 45 20.34 26.31 0.12
N LYS A 46 21.04 26.08 -0.99
CA LYS A 46 20.72 26.62 -2.32
C LYS A 46 20.84 25.51 -3.37
N PHE A 47 19.91 25.47 -4.31
CA PHE A 47 19.82 24.43 -5.33
C PHE A 47 20.50 24.86 -6.63
N ASP A 48 21.26 23.96 -7.23
CA ASP A 48 21.76 24.03 -8.60
C ASP A 48 20.88 23.13 -9.48
N TYR A 49 19.95 23.75 -10.18
CA TYR A 49 18.98 23.06 -11.04
C TYR A 49 19.63 22.45 -12.28
N GLU A 50 20.72 23.03 -12.79
CA GLU A 50 21.39 22.53 -14.00
C GLU A 50 22.05 21.18 -13.75
N ASN A 51 22.71 21.05 -12.59
CA ASN A 51 23.43 19.84 -12.20
C ASN A 51 22.63 18.93 -11.25
N SER A 52 21.45 19.38 -10.78
CA SER A 52 20.69 18.69 -9.72
C SER A 52 21.49 18.49 -8.42
N TYR A 53 22.22 19.52 -8.01
CA TYR A 53 22.99 19.54 -6.76
C TYR A 53 22.39 20.46 -5.72
N LEU A 54 22.72 20.22 -4.46
CA LEU A 54 22.42 21.12 -3.35
C LEU A 54 23.73 21.63 -2.77
N ASN A 55 23.91 22.95 -2.75
CA ASN A 55 25.00 23.61 -2.03
C ASN A 55 24.52 23.94 -0.62
N GLY A 56 25.18 23.39 0.39
CA GLY A 56 24.70 23.38 1.75
C GLY A 56 25.74 23.84 2.76
N LYS A 57 25.25 24.50 3.81
CA LYS A 57 25.99 24.79 5.03
C LYS A 57 25.21 24.23 6.21
N ALA A 58 25.85 23.36 6.97
CA ALA A 58 25.25 22.73 8.15
C ALA A 58 25.93 23.22 9.43
N TRP A 59 25.13 23.58 10.42
CA TRP A 59 25.54 23.77 11.81
C TRP A 59 24.86 22.69 12.65
N ILE A 60 25.65 21.73 13.11
CA ILE A 60 25.16 20.58 13.86
C ILE A 60 25.64 20.74 15.29
N THR A 61 24.70 20.95 16.21
CA THR A 61 24.97 21.00 17.65
C THR A 61 24.75 19.62 18.22
N LEU A 62 25.77 19.10 18.88
CA LEU A 62 25.78 17.78 19.51
C LEU A 62 26.25 17.89 20.95
N LYS A 63 26.10 16.80 21.69
CA LYS A 63 26.75 16.56 22.98
C LYS A 63 27.09 15.08 23.11
N PRO A 64 28.20 14.71 23.77
CA PRO A 64 28.44 13.32 24.11
C PRO A 64 27.32 12.81 25.02
N HIS A 65 26.84 11.59 24.78
CA HIS A 65 25.72 11.04 25.53
C HIS A 65 26.08 10.83 27.00
N PHE A 66 27.20 10.15 27.28
CA PHE A 66 27.69 9.93 28.64
C PHE A 66 29.22 9.95 28.72
N TYR A 67 29.90 9.07 27.98
CA TYR A 67 31.36 8.97 28.00
C TYR A 67 32.02 10.17 27.32
N LYS A 68 33.22 10.52 27.80
CA LYS A 68 34.03 11.53 27.13
C LYS A 68 34.40 11.06 25.72
N THR A 69 34.40 11.98 24.76
CA THR A 69 34.85 11.73 23.39
C THR A 69 35.63 12.92 22.85
N ASP A 70 36.59 12.65 21.98
CA ASP A 70 37.33 13.62 21.19
C ASP A 70 37.10 13.44 19.67
N SER A 71 36.12 12.61 19.30
CA SER A 71 35.78 12.32 17.92
C SER A 71 34.26 12.33 17.67
N LEU A 72 33.90 12.60 16.42
CA LEU A 72 32.54 12.54 15.90
C LEU A 72 32.55 11.87 14.54
N THR A 73 31.61 10.95 14.32
CA THR A 73 31.33 10.38 13.00
C THR A 73 29.94 10.81 12.54
N LEU A 74 29.84 11.30 11.32
CA LEU A 74 28.58 11.65 10.66
C LEU A 74 28.42 10.84 9.37
N ASP A 75 27.21 10.41 9.08
CA ASP A 75 26.80 9.95 7.76
C ASP A 75 26.73 11.15 6.80
N ALA A 76 27.46 11.06 5.69
CA ALA A 76 27.52 12.06 4.62
C ALA A 76 27.79 11.32 3.30
N LYS A 77 26.75 10.88 2.61
CA LYS A 77 26.83 9.94 1.49
C LYS A 77 26.99 10.69 0.16
N GLY A 78 28.12 10.50 -0.51
CA GLY A 78 28.41 11.03 -1.85
C GLY A 78 28.51 12.56 -1.94
N MET A 79 28.89 13.22 -0.85
CA MET A 79 29.00 14.68 -0.79
C MET A 79 30.41 15.17 -1.17
N GLY A 80 30.49 16.39 -1.71
CA GLY A 80 31.74 17.15 -1.72
C GLY A 80 31.89 17.93 -0.41
N ILE A 81 32.84 17.56 0.45
CA ILE A 81 33.11 18.25 1.71
C ILE A 81 34.18 19.33 1.50
N HIS A 82 33.81 20.60 1.65
CA HIS A 82 34.68 21.75 1.38
C HIS A 82 35.33 22.30 2.65
N LYS A 83 34.60 22.26 3.78
CA LYS A 83 35.11 22.74 5.07
C LYS A 83 34.44 22.03 6.24
N VAL A 84 35.23 21.73 7.27
CA VAL A 84 34.74 21.27 8.58
C VAL A 84 35.41 22.09 9.68
N ALA A 85 34.61 22.73 10.53
CA ALA A 85 35.12 23.59 11.59
C ALA A 85 34.29 23.49 12.88
N MET A 86 34.93 23.71 14.02
CA MET A 86 34.28 23.93 15.30
C MET A 86 33.83 25.39 15.39
N MET A 87 32.61 25.62 15.87
CA MET A 87 32.13 26.96 16.21
C MET A 87 32.57 27.35 17.63
N ASN A 88 33.06 28.58 17.78
CA ASN A 88 33.29 29.23 19.07
C ASN A 88 32.64 30.61 19.05
N GLY A 89 31.36 30.68 19.43
CA GLY A 89 30.52 31.84 19.15
C GLY A 89 30.39 32.04 17.63
N ALA A 90 30.77 33.23 17.14
CA ALA A 90 30.80 33.52 15.71
C ALA A 90 32.10 33.09 15.00
N ALA A 91 33.15 32.74 15.75
CA ALA A 91 34.43 32.32 15.18
C ALA A 91 34.40 30.85 14.76
N MET A 92 35.10 30.52 13.67
CA MET A 92 35.30 29.16 13.20
C MET A 92 36.75 28.74 13.43
N LYS A 93 36.96 27.53 13.95
CA LYS A 93 38.27 26.88 14.05
C LYS A 93 38.26 25.60 13.24
N ASP A 94 39.11 25.52 12.23
CA ASP A 94 39.18 24.35 11.35
C ASP A 94 39.51 23.06 12.14
N LEU A 95 38.88 21.96 11.75
CA LEU A 95 39.08 20.65 12.35
C LEU A 95 39.75 19.70 11.36
N LYS A 96 40.50 18.74 11.90
CA LYS A 96 41.03 17.62 11.10
C LYS A 96 39.93 16.57 10.93
N TYR A 97 39.78 16.04 9.72
CA TYR A 97 38.80 14.99 9.43
C TYR A 97 39.30 14.04 8.33
N GLU A 98 38.69 12.86 8.30
CA GLU A 98 38.81 11.86 7.25
C GLU A 98 37.43 11.62 6.63
N TYR A 99 37.37 11.42 5.33
CA TYR A 99 36.12 11.20 4.61
C TYR A 99 36.31 10.17 3.49
N ASP A 100 35.52 9.10 3.54
CA ASP A 100 35.59 7.97 2.59
C ASP A 100 34.47 8.00 1.53
N GLY A 101 33.71 9.10 1.46
CA GLY A 101 32.53 9.21 0.59
C GLY A 101 31.22 8.78 1.26
N TRP A 102 31.25 8.19 2.45
CA TRP A 102 30.06 7.73 3.19
C TRP A 102 30.02 8.25 4.62
N LEU A 103 31.16 8.19 5.31
CA LEU A 103 31.32 8.55 6.70
C LEU A 103 32.37 9.66 6.84
N LEU A 104 31.95 10.77 7.44
CA LEU A 104 32.80 11.90 7.81
C LEU A 104 33.26 11.73 9.26
N ARG A 105 34.54 11.41 9.46
CA ARG A 105 35.17 11.17 10.77
C ARG A 105 35.98 12.40 11.19
N ILE A 106 35.52 13.09 12.22
CA ILE A 106 36.01 14.40 12.64
C ILE A 106 36.76 14.26 13.97
N ASN A 107 37.98 14.80 14.04
CA ASN A 107 38.71 14.98 15.29
C ASN A 107 38.29 16.31 15.93
N LEU A 108 37.72 16.28 17.13
CA LEU A 108 37.18 17.45 17.83
C LEU A 108 38.27 18.35 18.44
N GLY A 109 39.55 17.94 18.39
CA GLY A 109 40.71 18.68 18.86
C GLY A 109 40.85 18.76 20.39
N LYS A 110 39.83 18.33 21.14
CA LYS A 110 39.85 18.14 22.60
C LYS A 110 38.80 17.11 23.00
N ASN A 111 38.86 16.66 24.25
CA ASN A 111 37.82 15.82 24.85
C ASN A 111 36.63 16.70 25.29
N TYR A 112 35.42 16.23 25.01
CA TYR A 112 34.14 16.74 25.52
C TYR A 112 33.56 15.74 26.51
N LYS A 113 33.03 16.21 27.63
CA LYS A 113 32.37 15.36 28.64
C LYS A 113 30.91 15.11 28.28
N GLY A 114 30.29 14.08 28.88
CA GLY A 114 28.86 13.84 28.78
C GLY A 114 28.05 15.12 29.08
N GLY A 115 27.15 15.47 28.16
CA GLY A 115 26.33 16.69 28.28
C GLY A 115 27.01 18.00 27.83
N GLU A 116 28.32 18.05 27.60
CA GLU A 116 29.02 19.24 27.12
C GLU A 116 28.73 19.46 25.63
N SER A 117 27.95 20.50 25.30
CA SER A 117 27.58 20.79 23.92
C SER A 117 28.71 21.40 23.10
N TYR A 118 28.73 21.06 21.81
CA TYR A 118 29.59 21.66 20.81
C TYR A 118 28.87 21.74 19.46
N THR A 119 29.29 22.67 18.59
CA THR A 119 28.66 22.88 17.28
C THR A 119 29.70 22.76 16.17
N ILE A 120 29.42 21.89 15.22
CA ILE A 120 30.23 21.68 14.02
C ILE A 120 29.60 22.43 12.86
N TYR A 121 30.40 23.22 12.15
CA TYR A 121 30.08 23.81 10.87
C TYR A 121 30.64 22.95 9.73
N ILE A 122 29.83 22.69 8.72
CA ILE A 122 30.22 21.97 7.51
C ILE A 122 29.76 22.75 6.28
N ASP A 123 30.67 23.03 5.35
CA ASP A 123 30.39 23.56 4.01
C ASP A 123 30.52 22.42 3.00
N TYR A 124 29.47 22.16 2.23
CA TYR A 124 29.39 20.97 1.39
C TYR A 124 28.52 21.15 0.14
N THR A 125 28.68 20.23 -0.82
CA THR A 125 27.78 20.05 -1.97
C THR A 125 27.24 18.62 -1.97
N ALA A 126 25.92 18.46 -1.87
CA ALA A 126 25.25 17.18 -2.05
C ALA A 126 24.95 16.91 -3.53
N LYS A 127 25.15 15.66 -3.95
CA LYS A 127 25.07 15.21 -5.35
C LYS A 127 24.20 13.96 -5.49
N PRO A 128 22.89 14.05 -5.19
CA PRO A 128 22.03 12.88 -5.02
C PRO A 128 22.00 11.94 -6.23
N ASN A 129 22.03 12.49 -7.46
CA ASN A 129 22.00 11.68 -8.69
C ASN A 129 23.29 10.89 -8.96
N GLU A 130 24.41 11.26 -8.34
CA GLU A 130 25.68 10.53 -8.43
C GLU A 130 25.75 9.35 -7.44
N VAL A 131 24.91 9.34 -6.40
CA VAL A 131 24.92 8.27 -5.40
C VAL A 131 24.17 7.04 -5.92
N LYS A 132 24.78 5.87 -5.79
CA LYS A 132 24.17 4.58 -6.11
C LYS A 132 23.86 3.84 -4.81
N VAL A 133 22.60 3.89 -4.38
CA VAL A 133 22.08 3.12 -3.24
C VAL A 133 20.94 2.25 -3.74
N LYS A 134 20.79 1.05 -3.16
CA LYS A 134 19.67 0.16 -3.47
C LYS A 134 18.43 0.60 -2.67
N GLY A 135 17.26 0.67 -3.32
CA GLY A 135 15.97 0.86 -2.67
C GLY A 135 15.34 -0.43 -2.11
N SER A 136 14.11 -0.32 -1.60
CA SER A 136 13.26 -1.40 -1.09
C SER A 136 12.06 -1.70 -2.00
N ALA A 137 11.20 -2.63 -1.59
CA ALA A 137 9.90 -2.82 -2.23
C ALA A 137 8.94 -1.65 -1.99
N ALA A 138 9.10 -0.93 -0.87
CA ALA A 138 8.29 0.24 -0.51
C ALA A 138 8.87 1.54 -1.10
N ILE A 139 10.20 1.62 -1.30
CA ILE A 139 10.93 2.81 -1.74
C ILE A 139 11.85 2.41 -2.90
N SER A 140 11.45 2.70 -4.14
CA SER A 140 12.11 2.19 -5.35
C SER A 140 13.51 2.77 -5.63
N ASP A 141 13.83 3.94 -5.06
CA ASP A 141 15.13 4.62 -5.19
C ASP A 141 15.44 5.39 -3.90
N ALA A 142 16.71 5.48 -3.49
CA ALA A 142 17.12 5.98 -2.17
C ALA A 142 18.17 7.12 -2.26
N LYS A 143 17.86 8.16 -3.03
CA LYS A 143 18.74 9.33 -3.27
C LYS A 143 18.58 10.46 -2.27
N GLY A 144 17.60 10.40 -1.37
CA GLY A 144 17.40 11.40 -0.31
C GLY A 144 16.78 12.72 -0.78
N LEU A 145 17.24 13.25 -1.91
CA LEU A 145 16.83 14.50 -2.52
C LEU A 145 16.60 14.29 -4.03
N TYR A 146 15.45 14.73 -4.52
CA TYR A 146 14.99 14.48 -5.88
C TYR A 146 14.72 15.80 -6.59
N PHE A 147 15.16 15.88 -7.83
CA PHE A 147 14.94 16.99 -8.73
C PHE A 147 14.07 16.51 -9.88
N ILE A 148 12.84 17.01 -9.95
CA ILE A 148 11.88 16.64 -10.97
C ILE A 148 11.81 17.75 -12.01
N ASN A 149 12.05 17.40 -13.27
CA ASN A 149 12.13 18.33 -14.40
C ASN A 149 12.86 19.66 -14.04
N PRO A 150 14.10 19.61 -13.50
CA PRO A 150 14.76 20.80 -12.96
C PRO A 150 15.11 21.84 -14.03
N LYS A 151 15.26 21.40 -15.28
CA LYS A 151 15.54 22.25 -16.45
C LYS A 151 14.27 22.74 -17.17
N GLY A 152 13.10 22.20 -16.83
CA GLY A 152 11.85 22.55 -17.50
C GLY A 152 11.75 22.05 -18.95
N GLU A 153 12.49 21.00 -19.30
CA GLU A 153 12.54 20.43 -20.65
C GLU A 153 11.30 19.57 -20.96
N GLU A 154 10.71 18.95 -19.93
CA GLU A 154 9.44 18.21 -20.05
C GLU A 154 8.26 19.18 -19.90
N LYS A 155 7.53 19.47 -20.99
CA LYS A 155 6.48 20.52 -21.01
C LYS A 155 5.30 20.27 -20.07
N ASP A 156 4.92 19.00 -19.93
CA ASP A 156 3.72 18.59 -19.17
C ASP A 156 4.06 18.12 -17.74
N LYS A 157 5.32 18.28 -17.32
CA LYS A 157 5.78 17.91 -15.98
C LYS A 157 6.25 19.15 -15.22
N PRO A 158 5.76 19.41 -14.00
CA PRO A 158 6.21 20.58 -13.25
C PRO A 158 7.64 20.42 -12.74
N THR A 159 8.36 21.54 -12.59
CA THR A 159 9.63 21.54 -11.84
C THR A 159 9.34 21.41 -10.36
N GLN A 160 9.85 20.36 -9.72
CA GLN A 160 9.74 20.14 -8.29
C GLN A 160 11.08 19.71 -7.67
N ILE A 161 11.23 19.97 -6.39
CA ILE A 161 12.26 19.37 -5.55
C ILE A 161 11.58 18.84 -4.31
N TRP A 162 11.84 17.59 -3.95
CA TRP A 162 11.34 17.00 -2.72
C TRP A 162 12.37 16.01 -2.13
N THR A 163 12.26 15.70 -0.85
CA THR A 163 13.16 14.78 -0.14
C THR A 163 12.44 13.55 0.38
N GLN A 164 13.11 12.40 0.32
CA GLN A 164 12.69 11.15 0.96
C GLN A 164 13.81 10.64 1.85
N GLY A 165 13.67 10.79 3.17
CA GLY A 165 14.74 10.52 4.14
C GLY A 165 14.79 9.08 4.66
N GLU A 166 13.65 8.40 4.73
CA GLU A 166 13.59 6.99 5.10
C GLU A 166 14.17 6.11 3.99
N THR A 167 14.92 5.04 4.27
CA THR A 167 15.31 4.55 5.60
C THR A 167 16.50 5.30 6.20
N GLU A 168 17.54 5.58 5.42
CA GLU A 168 18.73 6.33 5.88
C GLU A 168 19.30 7.16 4.72
N ALA A 169 18.43 7.92 4.06
CA ALA A 169 18.75 8.71 2.87
C ALA A 169 18.86 10.23 3.14
N SER A 170 18.50 10.68 4.35
CA SER A 170 18.75 12.06 4.79
C SER A 170 20.23 12.44 4.67
N SER A 171 21.11 11.49 5.02
CA SER A 171 22.56 11.62 4.88
C SER A 171 23.08 11.75 3.44
N VAL A 172 22.25 11.64 2.41
CA VAL A 172 22.63 11.94 1.01
C VAL A 172 22.57 13.45 0.73
N TRP A 173 21.72 14.20 1.44
CA TRP A 173 21.51 15.63 1.18
C TRP A 173 21.94 16.56 2.32
N PHE A 174 22.15 16.07 3.54
CA PHE A 174 22.89 16.79 4.59
C PHE A 174 23.67 15.86 5.53
N PRO A 175 24.85 16.27 6.05
CA PRO A 175 25.58 15.47 7.03
C PRO A 175 24.81 15.33 8.35
N THR A 176 24.67 14.12 8.89
CA THR A 176 23.96 13.88 10.17
C THR A 176 24.35 12.54 10.80
N ILE A 177 23.83 12.22 12.00
CA ILE A 177 23.82 10.84 12.50
C ILE A 177 22.49 10.24 12.04
N ASP A 178 22.52 9.47 10.95
CA ASP A 178 21.32 9.09 10.21
C ASP A 178 20.71 7.79 10.75
N LYS A 179 20.23 7.87 12.00
CA LYS A 179 19.67 6.74 12.75
C LYS A 179 18.34 7.12 13.42
N PRO A 180 17.38 6.19 13.51
CA PRO A 180 16.04 6.48 14.03
C PRO A 180 16.02 6.76 15.54
N ASN A 181 17.08 6.40 16.28
CA ASN A 181 17.20 6.68 17.72
C ASN A 181 17.75 8.08 18.05
N GLN A 182 18.00 8.92 17.05
CA GLN A 182 18.42 10.31 17.23
C GLN A 182 17.24 11.27 17.27
N ARG A 183 17.39 12.37 18.01
CA ARG A 183 16.36 13.40 18.16
C ARG A 183 17.00 14.77 18.07
N THR A 184 16.53 15.62 17.19
CA THR A 184 17.11 16.96 16.99
C THR A 184 16.01 17.97 16.68
N THR A 185 16.20 19.21 17.09
CA THR A 185 15.41 20.34 16.59
C THR A 185 16.01 20.83 15.27
N GLN A 186 15.23 21.52 14.43
CA GLN A 186 15.75 21.93 13.11
C GLN A 186 15.41 23.37 12.71
N GLU A 187 16.32 23.92 11.92
CA GLU A 187 16.18 25.16 11.17
C GLU A 187 16.64 24.96 9.73
N ILE A 188 15.84 25.38 8.75
CA ILE A 188 16.23 25.31 7.34
C ILE A 188 16.01 26.66 6.68
N TYR A 189 17.08 27.23 6.14
CA TYR A 189 17.06 28.38 5.24
C TYR A 189 17.15 27.85 3.82
N MET A 190 16.06 27.96 3.04
CA MET A 190 16.00 27.48 1.67
C MET A 190 16.01 28.66 0.70
N THR A 191 17.05 28.75 -0.12
CA THR A 191 17.14 29.75 -1.19
C THR A 191 16.68 29.16 -2.53
N VAL A 192 15.55 29.66 -3.03
CA VAL A 192 14.86 29.16 -4.24
C VAL A 192 14.48 30.30 -5.19
N PRO A 193 14.26 30.04 -6.50
CA PRO A 193 13.65 31.02 -7.40
C PRO A 193 12.33 31.56 -6.84
N ALA A 194 12.13 32.89 -6.87
CA ALA A 194 11.02 33.52 -6.17
C ALA A 194 9.62 33.14 -6.68
N LYS A 195 9.52 32.50 -7.86
CA LYS A 195 8.28 31.99 -8.44
C LYS A 195 7.74 30.74 -7.73
N TYR A 196 8.60 29.97 -7.07
CA TYR A 196 8.21 28.74 -6.38
C TYR A 196 7.77 29.02 -4.94
N VAL A 197 6.97 28.11 -4.39
CA VAL A 197 6.68 28.01 -2.96
C VAL A 197 7.57 26.96 -2.32
N THR A 198 7.76 27.05 -1.01
CA THR A 198 8.50 26.06 -0.23
C THR A 198 7.61 25.45 0.85
N LEU A 199 7.97 24.23 1.27
CA LEU A 199 7.43 23.54 2.44
C LEU A 199 8.57 22.84 3.18
N SER A 200 8.57 22.93 4.50
CA SER A 200 9.45 22.14 5.38
C SER A 200 8.73 21.84 6.71
N ASN A 201 9.40 21.14 7.62
CA ASN A 201 8.89 20.86 8.95
C ASN A 201 8.83 22.16 9.79
N GLY A 202 7.89 22.23 10.74
CA GLY A 202 7.78 23.35 11.68
C GLY A 202 7.06 24.58 11.12
N LYS A 203 7.40 25.80 11.52
CA LYS A 203 6.74 27.03 11.01
C LYS A 203 7.61 27.77 10.00
N LEU A 204 6.98 28.34 8.97
CA LEU A 204 7.61 29.35 8.12
C LEU A 204 7.71 30.65 8.92
N MET A 205 8.93 31.08 9.20
CA MET A 205 9.22 32.22 10.05
C MET A 205 9.37 33.51 9.25
N THR A 206 10.16 33.47 8.17
CA THR A 206 10.42 34.64 7.32
C THR A 206 10.64 34.24 5.87
N GLN A 207 10.28 35.13 4.95
CA GLN A 207 10.63 35.03 3.54
C GLN A 207 11.34 36.31 3.12
N LYS A 208 12.58 36.20 2.65
CA LYS A 208 13.42 37.35 2.27
C LYS A 208 13.74 37.29 0.79
N LYS A 209 13.27 38.28 0.02
CA LYS A 209 13.63 38.41 -1.40
C LYS A 209 15.10 38.82 -1.53
N ASN A 210 15.80 38.22 -2.49
CA ASN A 210 17.19 38.52 -2.83
C ASN A 210 17.26 39.36 -4.12
N ALA A 211 18.42 39.97 -4.38
CA ALA A 211 18.61 40.84 -5.54
C ALA A 211 18.73 40.07 -6.88
N ASP A 212 18.98 38.76 -6.83
CA ASP A 212 19.23 37.89 -7.98
C ASP A 212 17.97 37.15 -8.48
N GLY A 213 16.77 37.60 -8.07
CA GLY A 213 15.50 36.94 -8.42
C GLY A 213 15.18 35.69 -7.59
N THR A 214 16.04 35.32 -6.63
CA THR A 214 15.75 34.27 -5.65
C THR A 214 15.09 34.84 -4.38
N ARG A 215 14.63 33.94 -3.51
CA ARG A 215 14.08 34.23 -2.19
C ARG A 215 14.60 33.19 -1.21
N THR A 216 14.94 33.62 0.00
CA THR A 216 15.33 32.73 1.10
C THR A 216 14.17 32.59 2.10
N ASP A 217 13.65 31.38 2.23
CA ASP A 217 12.58 31.02 3.16
C ASP A 217 13.18 30.35 4.40
N TYR A 218 12.83 30.83 5.59
CA TYR A 218 13.35 30.31 6.86
C TYR A 218 12.26 29.51 7.59
N TRP A 219 12.50 28.22 7.76
CA TRP A 219 11.63 27.28 8.46
C TRP A 219 12.24 26.85 9.78
N LYS A 220 11.40 26.69 10.81
CA LYS A 220 11.85 26.36 12.17
C LYS A 220 10.95 25.34 12.84
N MET A 221 11.55 24.26 13.32
CA MET A 221 10.90 23.19 14.11
C MET A 221 11.52 23.14 15.50
N ASP A 222 10.75 23.59 16.50
CA ASP A 222 11.21 23.70 17.89
C ASP A 222 11.08 22.39 18.69
N LEU A 223 10.30 21.42 18.21
CA LEU A 223 10.16 20.12 18.86
C LEU A 223 11.11 19.10 18.22
N PRO A 224 11.76 18.24 19.01
CA PRO A 224 12.75 17.31 18.49
C PRO A 224 12.09 16.14 17.76
N HIS A 225 12.65 15.75 16.62
CA HIS A 225 12.23 14.61 15.80
C HIS A 225 13.44 13.88 15.19
N ALA A 226 13.20 12.74 14.53
CA ALA A 226 14.26 11.92 13.95
C ALA A 226 14.82 12.51 12.63
N PRO A 227 16.11 12.35 12.31
CA PRO A 227 16.71 12.90 11.09
C PRO A 227 16.10 12.41 9.77
N TYR A 228 15.58 11.18 9.72
CA TYR A 228 14.93 10.65 8.50
C TYR A 228 13.61 11.37 8.18
N LEU A 229 13.02 12.08 9.14
CA LEU A 229 11.76 12.83 9.01
C LEU A 229 11.95 14.27 8.54
N PHE A 230 13.20 14.70 8.29
CA PHE A 230 13.48 16.02 7.73
C PHE A 230 12.88 16.13 6.32
N PHE A 231 12.32 17.29 5.99
CA PHE A 231 11.66 17.50 4.71
C PHE A 231 11.98 18.86 4.08
N MET A 232 12.20 18.84 2.77
CA MET A 232 12.16 20.01 1.92
C MET A 232 11.28 19.72 0.70
N GLY A 233 10.33 20.60 0.42
CA GLY A 233 9.53 20.62 -0.80
C GLY A 233 9.61 21.98 -1.47
N VAL A 234 9.82 22.01 -2.78
CA VAL A 234 9.88 23.22 -3.61
C VAL A 234 9.14 22.97 -4.92
N GLY A 235 8.28 23.89 -5.34
CA GLY A 235 7.59 23.76 -6.63
C GLY A 235 6.56 24.86 -6.86
N ASP A 236 5.78 24.73 -7.94
CA ASP A 236 4.72 25.65 -8.31
C ASP A 236 3.34 25.14 -7.87
N PHE A 237 3.13 25.08 -6.55
CA PHE A 237 1.92 24.54 -5.94
C PHE A 237 0.86 25.61 -5.65
N SER A 238 -0.40 25.21 -5.71
CA SER A 238 -1.49 25.90 -5.02
C SER A 238 -1.56 25.45 -3.57
N ILE A 239 -1.74 26.40 -2.64
CA ILE A 239 -1.81 26.14 -1.20
C ILE A 239 -3.24 26.37 -0.71
N ILE A 240 -3.92 25.30 -0.33
CA ILE A 240 -5.25 25.35 0.26
C ILE A 240 -5.11 25.22 1.77
N LYS A 241 -5.65 26.20 2.51
CA LYS A 241 -5.54 26.27 3.97
C LYS A 241 -6.78 25.72 4.67
N ASP A 242 -6.57 25.02 5.76
CA ASP A 242 -7.56 24.49 6.68
C ASP A 242 -7.07 24.70 8.13
N SER A 243 -7.82 24.26 9.13
CA SER A 243 -7.38 24.41 10.52
C SER A 243 -7.93 23.35 11.45
N TYR A 244 -7.12 22.99 12.45
CA TYR A 244 -7.53 22.22 13.61
C TYR A 244 -7.14 22.96 14.89
N LYS A 245 -8.13 23.39 15.69
CA LYS A 245 -7.91 24.11 16.96
C LYS A 245 -6.90 25.28 16.86
N GLY A 246 -6.96 26.05 15.77
CA GLY A 246 -6.07 27.19 15.53
C GLY A 246 -4.68 26.83 15.01
N LYS A 247 -4.37 25.52 14.84
CA LYS A 247 -3.18 25.05 14.12
C LYS A 247 -3.47 25.08 12.62
N GLU A 248 -2.48 25.48 11.82
CA GLU A 248 -2.61 25.45 10.36
C GLU A 248 -2.62 24.00 9.89
N VAL A 249 -3.60 23.68 9.05
CA VAL A 249 -3.59 22.50 8.18
C VAL A 249 -3.49 23.01 6.75
N SER A 250 -2.66 22.43 5.89
CA SER A 250 -2.52 22.93 4.51
C SER A 250 -2.23 21.83 3.49
N TYR A 251 -2.71 22.05 2.26
CA TYR A 251 -2.60 21.11 1.14
C TYR A 251 -1.89 21.80 -0.02
N TYR A 252 -0.76 21.24 -0.45
CA TYR A 252 0.07 21.72 -1.55
C TYR A 252 -0.16 20.78 -2.73
N VAL A 253 -0.92 21.25 -3.71
CA VAL A 253 -1.35 20.48 -4.88
C VAL A 253 -1.03 21.23 -6.16
N ASP A 254 -1.00 20.52 -7.28
CA ASP A 254 -0.89 21.17 -8.58
C ASP A 254 -2.10 22.07 -8.82
N LYS A 255 -1.89 23.11 -9.63
CA LYS A 255 -2.87 24.18 -9.85
C LYS A 255 -4.22 23.66 -10.33
N GLU A 256 -4.23 22.60 -11.14
CA GLU A 256 -5.46 22.01 -11.67
C GLU A 256 -6.35 21.36 -10.58
N TYR A 257 -5.75 20.83 -9.50
CA TYR A 257 -6.47 20.18 -8.40
C TYR A 257 -6.85 21.14 -7.27
N ALA A 258 -6.45 22.41 -7.34
CA ALA A 258 -6.69 23.40 -6.29
C ALA A 258 -8.16 23.50 -5.88
N SER A 259 -9.08 23.43 -6.85
CA SER A 259 -10.53 23.50 -6.63
C SER A 259 -11.12 22.28 -5.90
N VAL A 260 -10.42 21.14 -5.94
CA VAL A 260 -10.86 19.86 -5.37
C VAL A 260 -9.99 19.38 -4.22
N ALA A 261 -8.92 20.10 -3.86
CA ALA A 261 -8.00 19.72 -2.79
C ALA A 261 -8.69 19.36 -1.46
N ARG A 262 -9.78 20.06 -1.10
CA ARG A 262 -10.57 19.73 0.11
C ARG A 262 -11.41 18.46 -0.03
N LYS A 263 -11.78 18.05 -1.23
CA LYS A 263 -12.43 16.74 -1.43
C LYS A 263 -11.44 15.58 -1.29
N ILE A 264 -10.16 15.83 -1.61
CA ILE A 264 -9.07 14.87 -1.47
C ILE A 264 -8.61 14.79 0.00
N PHE A 265 -8.24 15.93 0.60
CA PHE A 265 -7.58 15.99 1.91
C PHE A 265 -8.44 16.55 3.05
N GLY A 266 -9.65 17.04 2.78
CA GLY A 266 -10.43 17.81 3.76
C GLY A 266 -10.94 17.04 4.97
N ASN A 267 -10.84 15.70 4.99
CA ASN A 267 -11.10 14.92 6.20
C ASN A 267 -9.98 15.03 7.24
N THR A 268 -8.81 15.58 6.88
CA THR A 268 -7.64 15.64 7.77
C THR A 268 -7.91 16.31 9.13
N PRO A 269 -8.57 17.48 9.24
CA PRO A 269 -8.89 18.04 10.57
C PRO A 269 -9.77 17.12 11.44
N GLU A 270 -10.69 16.38 10.82
CA GLU A 270 -11.53 15.40 11.51
C GLU A 270 -10.70 14.18 11.96
N MET A 271 -9.84 13.67 11.09
CA MET A 271 -8.91 12.58 11.43
C MET A 271 -7.99 12.99 12.58
N ILE A 272 -7.47 14.23 12.57
CA ILE A 272 -6.66 14.77 13.68
C ILE A 272 -7.47 14.73 14.98
N ALA A 273 -8.73 15.16 14.96
CA ALA A 273 -9.61 15.15 16.12
C ALA A 273 -9.86 13.73 16.64
N PHE A 274 -10.15 12.80 15.73
CA PHE A 274 -10.40 11.40 16.03
C PHE A 274 -9.17 10.72 16.64
N PHE A 275 -8.01 10.81 15.99
CA PHE A 275 -6.76 10.22 16.46
C PHE A 275 -6.29 10.83 17.79
N SER A 276 -6.45 12.15 17.96
CA SER A 276 -6.19 12.81 19.26
C SER A 276 -7.07 12.23 20.37
N LYS A 277 -8.34 11.96 20.08
CA LYS A 277 -9.30 11.41 21.05
C LYS A 277 -8.96 9.99 21.45
N ILE A 278 -8.72 9.09 20.49
CA ILE A 278 -8.50 7.66 20.78
C ILE A 278 -7.12 7.40 21.38
N THR A 279 -6.11 8.21 21.07
CA THR A 279 -4.78 8.10 21.70
C THR A 279 -4.70 8.82 23.05
N GLY A 280 -5.64 9.73 23.33
CA GLY A 280 -5.60 10.62 24.48
C GLY A 280 -4.43 11.61 24.47
N VAL A 281 -3.78 11.80 23.31
CA VAL A 281 -2.68 12.76 23.10
C VAL A 281 -3.13 13.72 22.01
N ASP A 282 -3.38 14.99 22.35
CA ASP A 282 -3.72 16.00 21.33
C ASP A 282 -2.57 16.15 20.32
N TYR A 283 -2.90 16.45 19.06
CA TYR A 283 -1.93 16.61 17.97
C TYR A 283 -0.72 17.43 18.41
N PRO A 284 0.49 16.83 18.52
CA PRO A 284 1.57 17.42 19.30
C PRO A 284 2.28 18.56 18.56
N TRP A 285 2.14 18.64 17.25
CA TRP A 285 2.95 19.51 16.40
C TRP A 285 2.31 20.88 16.14
N VAL A 286 3.08 21.80 15.56
CA VAL A 286 2.69 23.21 15.37
C VAL A 286 1.80 23.47 14.15
N LYS A 287 1.86 22.59 13.14
CA LYS A 287 1.06 22.59 11.92
C LYS A 287 0.98 21.16 11.38
N TYR A 288 0.11 20.92 10.41
CA TYR A 288 0.16 19.72 9.57
C TYR A 288 -0.04 20.09 8.10
N ALA A 289 0.95 19.83 7.25
CA ALA A 289 0.86 20.08 5.82
C ALA A 289 0.95 18.76 5.05
N GLN A 290 0.26 18.69 3.93
CA GLN A 290 0.33 17.59 2.96
C GLN A 290 0.72 18.16 1.61
N ILE A 291 1.65 17.51 0.92
CA ILE A 291 2.17 17.92 -0.39
C ILE A 291 2.20 16.73 -1.34
N THR A 292 1.93 16.95 -2.62
CA THR A 292 2.02 15.91 -3.65
C THR A 292 3.32 16.05 -4.45
N GLY A 293 4.03 14.95 -4.69
CA GLY A 293 5.27 14.89 -5.45
C GLY A 293 5.12 14.06 -6.72
N HIS A 294 5.54 14.62 -7.85
CA HIS A 294 5.67 13.89 -9.13
C HIS A 294 6.86 12.94 -9.09
N ASP A 295 6.77 11.84 -9.85
CA ASP A 295 7.77 10.77 -9.92
C ASP A 295 8.18 10.26 -8.53
N TYR A 296 7.24 10.26 -7.57
CA TYR A 296 7.53 9.88 -6.20
C TYR A 296 7.87 8.38 -6.11
N VAL A 297 8.91 8.07 -5.34
CA VAL A 297 9.55 6.75 -5.33
C VAL A 297 8.86 5.74 -4.40
N SER A 298 7.81 6.16 -3.71
CA SER A 298 7.00 5.37 -2.76
C SER A 298 5.51 5.76 -2.85
N GLY A 299 4.69 5.32 -1.90
CA GLY A 299 3.29 5.74 -1.78
C GLY A 299 3.18 7.14 -1.17
N ALA A 300 3.64 7.28 0.07
CA ALA A 300 3.71 8.54 0.81
C ALA A 300 4.87 8.49 1.83
N MET A 301 5.05 9.55 2.62
CA MET A 301 6.04 9.63 3.70
C MET A 301 5.55 10.56 4.79
N GLU A 302 5.68 10.13 6.04
CA GLU A 302 5.12 10.76 7.22
C GLU A 302 5.89 11.99 7.74
N ASN A 303 6.74 12.63 6.93
CA ASN A 303 7.69 13.64 7.41
C ASN A 303 7.03 14.63 8.38
N THR A 304 7.63 14.82 9.56
CA THR A 304 6.95 15.50 10.67
C THR A 304 6.38 16.86 10.29
N THR A 305 5.08 17.07 10.48
CA THR A 305 4.33 18.28 10.08
C THR A 305 4.20 18.56 8.57
N ALA A 306 4.77 17.75 7.69
CA ALA A 306 4.87 18.02 6.25
C ALA A 306 4.88 16.72 5.41
N THR A 307 3.81 15.93 5.50
CA THR A 307 3.64 14.65 4.80
C THR A 307 3.72 14.81 3.28
N LEU A 308 4.54 13.99 2.62
CA LEU A 308 4.63 13.89 1.16
C LEU A 308 3.78 12.72 0.67
N HIS A 309 2.97 12.95 -0.35
CA HIS A 309 2.20 11.93 -1.06
C HIS A 309 2.67 11.83 -2.51
N SER A 310 2.56 10.66 -3.14
CA SER A 310 2.62 10.57 -4.60
C SER A 310 1.55 11.49 -5.23
N ASP A 311 1.86 11.99 -6.42
CA ASP A 311 0.93 12.65 -7.33
C ASP A 311 -0.33 11.82 -7.65
N ALA A 312 -0.30 10.50 -7.46
CA ALA A 312 -1.48 9.64 -7.51
C ALA A 312 -2.59 10.02 -6.51
N ALA A 313 -2.26 10.75 -5.44
CA ALA A 313 -3.24 11.33 -4.53
C ALA A 313 -4.15 12.38 -5.20
N GLN A 314 -3.72 12.95 -6.32
CA GLN A 314 -4.43 14.04 -6.99
C GLN A 314 -5.53 13.51 -7.91
N GLN A 315 -6.76 13.65 -7.44
CA GLN A 315 -7.96 13.19 -8.15
C GLN A 315 -8.80 14.37 -8.64
N THR A 316 -9.28 14.28 -9.87
CA THR A 316 -10.25 15.23 -10.44
C THR A 316 -11.60 15.15 -9.72
N ALA A 317 -12.45 16.18 -9.90
CA ALA A 317 -13.81 16.16 -9.37
C ALA A 317 -14.62 14.93 -9.82
N ARG A 318 -14.34 14.45 -11.04
CA ARG A 318 -15.03 13.33 -11.67
C ARG A 318 -14.52 11.98 -11.16
N GLU A 319 -13.22 11.82 -10.93
CA GLU A 319 -12.65 10.65 -10.24
C GLU A 319 -13.21 10.51 -8.81
N LEU A 320 -13.34 11.62 -8.09
CA LEU A 320 -13.85 11.61 -6.71
C LEU A 320 -15.33 11.20 -6.59
N VAL A 321 -16.08 11.15 -7.70
CA VAL A 321 -17.43 10.56 -7.72
C VAL A 321 -17.38 9.06 -7.46
N ASP A 322 -16.33 8.38 -7.92
CA ASP A 322 -16.10 6.95 -7.70
C ASP A 322 -15.55 6.66 -6.29
N GLY A 323 -15.07 7.69 -5.61
CA GLY A 323 -14.52 7.63 -4.25
C GLY A 323 -13.13 8.24 -4.17
N ASN A 324 -12.71 8.55 -2.95
CA ASN A 324 -11.34 8.94 -2.66
C ASN A 324 -10.54 7.67 -2.36
N PHE A 325 -9.78 7.17 -3.33
CA PHE A 325 -8.98 5.95 -3.16
C PHE A 325 -7.70 6.18 -2.36
N TRP A 326 -7.39 7.45 -2.02
CA TRP A 326 -6.21 7.83 -1.25
C TRP A 326 -6.52 8.09 0.24
N GLU A 327 -7.80 8.03 0.64
CA GLU A 327 -8.22 8.39 2.00
C GLU A 327 -7.60 7.50 3.09
N SER A 328 -7.42 6.20 2.84
CA SER A 328 -6.74 5.29 3.78
C SER A 328 -5.28 5.69 3.96
N THR A 329 -4.55 5.97 2.87
CA THR A 329 -3.17 6.46 2.91
C THR A 329 -3.07 7.77 3.68
N ILE A 330 -4.01 8.71 3.49
CA ILE A 330 -4.04 9.97 4.27
C ILE A 330 -4.19 9.69 5.77
N ALA A 331 -5.03 8.72 6.16
CA ALA A 331 -5.18 8.31 7.55
C ALA A 331 -3.88 7.69 8.09
N HIS A 332 -3.25 6.80 7.30
CA HIS A 332 -1.97 6.14 7.59
C HIS A 332 -0.88 7.17 7.93
N GLU A 333 -0.61 8.08 6.98
CA GLU A 333 0.44 9.09 7.12
C GLU A 333 0.19 10.06 8.27
N LEU A 334 -1.07 10.40 8.52
CA LEU A 334 -1.41 11.26 9.63
C LEU A 334 -1.18 10.56 10.98
N PHE A 335 -1.49 9.27 11.09
CA PHE A 335 -1.35 8.55 12.36
C PHE A 335 0.10 8.40 12.80
N HIS A 336 1.04 8.38 11.83
CA HIS A 336 2.46 8.43 12.11
C HIS A 336 2.90 9.63 12.96
N GLN A 337 2.15 10.74 12.91
CA GLN A 337 2.41 11.92 13.74
C GLN A 337 2.35 11.61 15.25
N TRP A 338 1.75 10.47 15.65
CA TRP A 338 1.84 9.89 17.00
C TRP A 338 2.78 8.68 17.08
N PHE A 339 2.72 7.78 16.08
CA PHE A 339 3.47 6.52 16.02
C PHE A 339 4.49 6.52 14.88
N GLY A 340 5.76 6.83 15.17
CA GLY A 340 6.78 7.09 14.15
C GLY A 340 7.45 8.43 14.37
N ASP A 341 6.68 9.48 14.68
CA ASP A 341 7.24 10.82 14.87
C ASP A 341 7.35 11.20 16.35
N TYR A 342 6.22 11.14 17.06
CA TYR A 342 6.15 11.54 18.47
C TYR A 342 6.82 10.50 19.37
N VAL A 343 6.65 9.22 19.01
CA VAL A 343 7.44 8.08 19.51
C VAL A 343 7.91 7.28 18.31
N THR A 344 9.21 7.37 18.00
CA THR A 344 9.84 6.63 16.88
C THR A 344 10.50 5.36 17.40
N THR A 345 10.57 4.34 16.56
CA THR A 345 11.40 3.15 16.78
C THR A 345 12.87 3.48 17.11
N GLU A 346 13.51 2.64 17.93
CA GLU A 346 14.96 2.76 18.23
C GLU A 346 15.87 2.13 17.17
N SER A 347 15.33 1.21 16.37
CA SER A 347 16.03 0.52 15.30
C SER A 347 15.04 0.05 14.24
N TRP A 348 15.50 -0.15 13.01
CA TRP A 348 14.64 -0.67 11.93
C TRP A 348 14.08 -2.06 12.26
N SER A 349 14.74 -2.84 13.11
CA SER A 349 14.18 -4.09 13.67
C SER A 349 12.83 -3.92 14.36
N ASN A 350 12.55 -2.75 14.92
CA ASN A 350 11.33 -2.42 15.65
C ASN A 350 10.35 -1.55 14.82
N ILE A 351 10.52 -1.46 13.49
CA ILE A 351 9.71 -0.63 12.58
C ILE A 351 8.19 -0.88 12.69
N THR A 352 7.77 -2.05 13.17
CA THR A 352 6.37 -2.36 13.52
C THR A 352 5.72 -1.33 14.45
N LEU A 353 6.50 -0.65 15.31
CA LEU A 353 5.98 0.40 16.17
C LEU A 353 5.52 1.65 15.42
N ASN A 354 6.01 1.82 14.19
CA ASN A 354 5.58 2.84 13.25
C ASN A 354 4.48 2.24 12.34
N GLU A 355 4.88 1.33 11.44
CA GLU A 355 4.05 0.87 10.30
C GLU A 355 2.82 0.08 10.70
N SER A 356 2.92 -0.76 11.74
CA SER A 356 1.76 -1.57 12.15
C SER A 356 0.66 -0.69 12.71
N PHE A 357 1.03 0.39 13.41
CA PHE A 357 0.07 1.35 13.95
C PHE A 357 -0.52 2.23 12.86
N ALA A 358 0.31 2.71 11.94
CA ALA A 358 -0.16 3.49 10.80
C ALA A 358 -1.11 2.68 9.91
N ASN A 359 -0.76 1.43 9.58
CA ASN A 359 -1.67 0.52 8.85
C ASN A 359 -2.95 0.23 9.65
N TYR A 360 -2.84 0.01 10.96
CA TYR A 360 -4.04 -0.20 11.78
C TYR A 360 -4.96 1.04 11.86
N SER A 361 -4.40 2.24 11.69
CA SER A 361 -5.17 3.48 11.69
C SER A 361 -6.16 3.56 10.53
N GLU A 362 -5.87 2.91 9.40
CA GLU A 362 -6.76 2.82 8.24
C GLU A 362 -8.08 2.12 8.64
N VAL A 363 -7.97 1.02 9.39
CA VAL A 363 -9.10 0.26 9.94
C VAL A 363 -9.88 1.11 10.94
N LEU A 364 -9.17 1.78 11.86
CA LEU A 364 -9.78 2.63 12.89
C LEU A 364 -10.54 3.81 12.26
N TRP A 365 -9.97 4.43 11.22
CA TRP A 365 -10.60 5.53 10.50
C TRP A 365 -11.83 5.05 9.71
N ALA A 366 -11.71 3.95 8.95
CA ALA A 366 -12.83 3.39 8.21
C ALA A 366 -13.99 2.98 9.14
N GLU A 367 -13.68 2.35 10.28
CA GLU A 367 -14.66 2.01 11.33
C GLU A 367 -15.38 3.26 11.86
N TYR A 368 -14.64 4.34 12.16
CA TYR A 368 -15.19 5.59 12.66
C TYR A 368 -16.04 6.33 11.63
N LYS A 369 -15.52 6.49 10.41
CA LYS A 369 -16.11 7.34 9.37
C LYS A 369 -17.27 6.67 8.63
N TYR A 370 -17.13 5.37 8.35
CA TYR A 370 -18.02 4.61 7.47
C TYR A 370 -18.68 3.41 8.17
N GLY A 371 -18.35 3.17 9.44
CA GLY A 371 -18.93 2.12 10.27
C GLY A 371 -18.16 0.81 10.23
N LYS A 372 -18.55 -0.11 11.11
CA LYS A 372 -17.83 -1.37 11.35
C LYS A 372 -17.59 -2.22 10.10
N ASP A 373 -18.56 -2.32 9.19
CA ASP A 373 -18.37 -3.14 7.97
C ASP A 373 -17.22 -2.60 7.10
N ALA A 374 -17.00 -1.27 7.04
CA ALA A 374 -15.89 -0.68 6.30
C ALA A 374 -14.53 -0.92 6.98
N GLY A 375 -14.48 -0.83 8.32
CA GLY A 375 -13.28 -1.19 9.09
C GLY A 375 -12.93 -2.68 8.94
N ASP A 376 -13.92 -3.56 9.02
CA ASP A 376 -13.72 -5.00 8.86
C ASP A 376 -13.29 -5.38 7.43
N ASP A 377 -13.78 -4.66 6.41
CA ASP A 377 -13.37 -4.82 5.01
C ASP A 377 -11.90 -4.43 4.79
N GLN A 378 -11.51 -3.25 5.28
CA GLN A 378 -10.11 -2.81 5.28
C GLN A 378 -9.22 -3.86 5.98
N ASN A 379 -9.62 -4.30 7.18
CA ASN A 379 -8.81 -5.22 7.97
C ASN A 379 -8.74 -6.63 7.36
N TYR A 380 -9.78 -7.05 6.63
CA TYR A 380 -9.75 -8.28 5.84
C TYR A 380 -8.80 -8.16 4.65
N GLY A 381 -8.81 -7.02 3.94
CA GLY A 381 -7.86 -6.72 2.86
C GLY A 381 -6.42 -6.83 3.36
N ASP A 382 -6.11 -6.24 4.51
CA ASP A 382 -4.80 -6.37 5.16
C ASP A 382 -4.44 -7.82 5.45
N MET A 383 -5.34 -8.57 6.09
CA MET A 383 -5.11 -9.98 6.37
C MET A 383 -4.77 -10.77 5.09
N GLN A 384 -5.52 -10.58 4.01
CA GLN A 384 -5.26 -11.22 2.73
C GLN A 384 -3.91 -10.78 2.15
N GLY A 385 -3.58 -9.49 2.21
CA GLY A 385 -2.28 -8.96 1.79
C GLY A 385 -1.10 -9.68 2.47
N TYR A 386 -1.19 -9.91 3.77
CA TYR A 386 -0.19 -10.72 4.49
C TYR A 386 -0.21 -12.20 4.07
N LEU A 387 -1.38 -12.84 4.03
CA LEU A 387 -1.48 -14.27 3.72
C LEU A 387 -0.96 -14.61 2.32
N PHE A 388 -1.17 -13.71 1.35
CA PHE A 388 -0.66 -13.87 -0.03
C PHE A 388 0.78 -13.38 -0.23
N SER A 389 1.38 -12.69 0.74
CA SER A 389 2.76 -12.20 0.65
C SER A 389 3.84 -13.30 0.70
N ASN A 390 3.47 -14.53 1.07
CA ASN A 390 4.39 -15.64 1.35
C ASN A 390 5.46 -15.32 2.42
N SER A 391 5.20 -14.35 3.30
CA SER A 391 6.13 -13.88 4.34
C SER A 391 5.97 -14.62 5.68
N GLY A 392 5.27 -15.76 5.70
CA GLY A 392 4.92 -16.51 6.91
C GLY A 392 6.11 -17.00 7.74
N LYS A 393 7.34 -16.95 7.23
CA LYS A 393 8.56 -17.39 7.92
C LYS A 393 9.32 -16.25 8.63
N LYS A 394 8.88 -15.00 8.48
CA LYS A 394 9.57 -13.84 9.06
C LYS A 394 8.92 -13.45 10.40
N ASP A 395 9.75 -13.18 11.40
CA ASP A 395 9.29 -12.56 12.65
C ASP A 395 8.87 -11.11 12.41
N LEU A 396 7.97 -10.57 13.23
CA LEU A 396 7.51 -9.18 13.08
C LEU A 396 8.60 -8.20 13.53
N VAL A 397 9.03 -8.31 14.79
CA VAL A 397 10.28 -7.70 15.26
C VAL A 397 11.41 -8.63 14.86
N ARG A 398 12.33 -8.15 14.04
CA ARG A 398 13.40 -8.98 13.45
C ARG A 398 14.74 -8.28 13.48
N PHE A 399 15.70 -8.93 14.15
CA PHE A 399 17.07 -8.46 14.29
C PHE A 399 18.04 -9.11 13.30
N TYR A 400 17.57 -10.02 12.45
CA TYR A 400 18.39 -10.69 11.44
C TYR A 400 17.78 -10.46 10.07
N TYR A 401 18.38 -9.53 9.33
CA TYR A 401 17.98 -9.18 7.97
C TYR A 401 19.21 -8.79 7.14
N ASN A 402 19.11 -9.00 5.82
CA ASN A 402 20.21 -8.74 4.91
C ASN A 402 20.39 -7.24 4.69
N ASP A 403 19.28 -6.54 4.43
CA ASP A 403 19.24 -5.09 4.29
C ASP A 403 18.16 -4.49 5.19
N LYS A 404 18.36 -3.27 5.69
CA LYS A 404 17.34 -2.53 6.45
C LYS A 404 16.04 -2.35 5.65
N GLU A 405 16.12 -2.33 4.32
CA GLU A 405 14.96 -2.32 3.44
C GLU A 405 14.08 -3.60 3.56
N ASP A 406 14.61 -4.72 4.06
CA ASP A 406 13.88 -5.99 4.14
C ASP A 406 12.77 -5.98 5.20
N VAL A 407 12.78 -5.01 6.13
CA VAL A 407 11.77 -4.93 7.18
C VAL A 407 10.50 -4.20 6.74
N PHE A 408 10.51 -3.51 5.59
CA PHE A 408 9.37 -2.82 5.02
C PHE A 408 8.58 -3.77 4.12
N ASP A 409 7.79 -4.65 4.74
CA ASP A 409 7.03 -5.69 4.05
C ASP A 409 5.69 -5.98 4.72
N ALA A 410 4.85 -6.81 4.10
CA ALA A 410 3.52 -7.16 4.59
C ALA A 410 3.49 -7.75 6.02
N VAL A 411 4.64 -8.10 6.60
CA VAL A 411 4.73 -8.49 8.01
C VAL A 411 4.66 -7.25 8.90
N SER A 412 5.47 -6.22 8.64
CA SER A 412 5.48 -4.97 9.41
C SER A 412 4.19 -4.17 9.25
N TYR A 413 3.62 -4.18 8.05
CA TYR A 413 2.36 -3.49 7.75
C TYR A 413 1.17 -4.38 8.15
N ASN A 414 0.77 -5.29 7.25
CA ASN A 414 -0.54 -5.94 7.35
C ASN A 414 -0.65 -6.95 8.50
N LYS A 415 0.35 -7.82 8.75
CA LYS A 415 0.34 -8.71 9.93
C LYS A 415 0.34 -7.87 11.20
N GLY A 416 1.20 -6.86 11.27
CA GLY A 416 1.29 -5.93 12.38
C GLY A 416 -0.05 -5.29 12.73
N GLY A 417 -0.73 -4.68 11.75
CA GLY A 417 -2.04 -4.08 11.93
C GLY A 417 -3.11 -5.10 12.35
N ARG A 418 -3.12 -6.29 11.74
CA ARG A 418 -4.07 -7.37 12.11
C ARG A 418 -3.86 -7.87 13.54
N ILE A 419 -2.62 -8.03 14.01
CA ILE A 419 -2.40 -8.46 15.40
C ILE A 419 -2.79 -7.34 16.38
N LEU A 420 -2.58 -6.07 16.06
CA LEU A 420 -3.09 -4.96 16.89
C LEU A 420 -4.63 -5.02 17.01
N HIS A 421 -5.33 -5.33 15.91
CA HIS A 421 -6.78 -5.55 15.94
C HIS A 421 -7.17 -6.74 16.83
N MET A 422 -6.46 -7.87 16.73
CA MET A 422 -6.65 -9.02 17.63
C MET A 422 -6.42 -8.66 19.10
N LEU A 423 -5.39 -7.86 19.39
CA LEU A 423 -5.06 -7.42 20.74
C LEU A 423 -6.16 -6.52 21.29
N ARG A 424 -6.65 -5.55 20.51
CA ARG A 424 -7.80 -4.68 20.86
C ARG A 424 -9.02 -5.53 21.22
N ASN A 425 -9.38 -6.51 20.39
CA ASN A 425 -10.51 -7.40 20.68
C ASN A 425 -10.28 -8.21 21.98
N TYR A 426 -9.07 -8.75 22.19
CA TYR A 426 -8.77 -9.58 23.36
C TYR A 426 -8.81 -8.84 24.71
N ILE A 427 -8.35 -7.59 24.76
CA ILE A 427 -8.29 -6.80 26.00
C ILE A 427 -9.44 -5.80 26.14
N GLY A 428 -10.15 -5.51 25.05
CA GLY A 428 -11.22 -4.51 24.96
C GLY A 428 -10.73 -3.09 24.66
N ASP A 429 -11.59 -2.32 23.99
CA ASP A 429 -11.30 -0.96 23.50
C ASP A 429 -10.77 -0.01 24.57
N SER A 430 -11.43 0.06 25.73
CA SER A 430 -11.05 0.99 26.79
C SER A 430 -9.63 0.73 27.30
N ALA A 431 -9.26 -0.54 27.48
CA ALA A 431 -7.92 -0.91 27.90
C ALA A 431 -6.89 -0.67 26.79
N PHE A 432 -7.23 -0.99 25.55
CA PHE A 432 -6.36 -0.79 24.38
C PHE A 432 -5.97 0.68 24.20
N PHE A 433 -6.96 1.57 24.09
CA PHE A 433 -6.70 2.99 23.90
C PHE A 433 -6.05 3.65 25.12
N LYS A 434 -6.36 3.18 26.34
CA LYS A 434 -5.65 3.64 27.54
C LYS A 434 -4.18 3.19 27.55
N ALA A 435 -3.87 1.98 27.09
CA ALA A 435 -2.49 1.51 26.97
C ALA A 435 -1.70 2.31 25.93
N LEU A 436 -2.32 2.65 24.78
CA LEU A 436 -1.70 3.55 23.80
C LEU A 436 -1.37 4.91 24.41
N ASN A 437 -2.29 5.47 25.19
CA ASN A 437 -2.04 6.72 25.92
C ASN A 437 -0.84 6.62 26.86
N VAL A 438 -0.75 5.54 27.66
CA VAL A 438 0.38 5.30 28.57
C VAL A 438 1.70 5.16 27.81
N TYR A 439 1.69 4.42 26.69
CA TYR A 439 2.86 4.25 25.83
C TYR A 439 3.35 5.59 25.27
N LEU A 440 2.45 6.36 24.64
CA LEU A 440 2.80 7.64 24.02
C LEU A 440 3.24 8.69 25.05
N ALA A 441 2.57 8.77 26.21
CA ALA A 441 2.93 9.71 27.27
C ALA A 441 4.30 9.38 27.89
N THR A 442 4.58 8.11 28.13
CA THR A 442 5.84 7.64 28.74
C THR A 442 7.03 7.80 27.80
N ASN A 443 6.82 7.58 26.51
CA ASN A 443 7.88 7.52 25.49
C ASN A 443 7.95 8.76 24.58
N LYS A 444 7.19 9.82 24.87
CA LYS A 444 7.24 11.11 24.17
C LYS A 444 8.68 11.54 23.86
N PHE A 445 8.98 11.74 22.58
CA PHE A 445 10.28 12.16 22.05
C PHE A 445 11.45 11.22 22.41
N LYS A 446 11.17 9.96 22.75
CA LYS A 446 12.18 8.92 22.97
C LYS A 446 12.16 7.93 21.81
N ALA A 447 13.26 7.18 21.70
CA ALA A 447 13.36 6.01 20.85
C ALA A 447 12.74 4.82 21.58
N ALA A 448 11.97 3.99 20.88
CA ALA A 448 11.20 2.91 21.50
C ALA A 448 11.38 1.52 20.86
N GLU A 449 11.19 0.48 21.65
CA GLU A 449 11.18 -0.93 21.27
C GLU A 449 9.89 -1.65 21.70
N ALA A 450 9.61 -2.79 21.09
CA ALA A 450 8.36 -3.53 21.27
C ALA A 450 8.05 -3.89 22.74
N HIS A 451 9.08 -4.03 23.58
CA HIS A 451 8.90 -4.30 25.01
C HIS A 451 8.27 -3.12 25.77
N GLN A 452 8.56 -1.87 25.41
CA GLN A 452 7.96 -0.72 26.09
C GLN A 452 6.47 -0.60 25.75
N LEU A 453 6.07 -1.01 24.54
CA LEU A 453 4.67 -1.16 24.19
C LEU A 453 4.02 -2.25 25.06
N ARG A 454 4.62 -3.43 25.16
CA ARG A 454 4.13 -4.52 26.03
C ARG A 454 3.90 -4.02 27.46
N LEU A 455 4.90 -3.38 28.06
CA LEU A 455 4.85 -2.89 29.43
C LEU A 455 3.72 -1.88 29.65
N ALA A 456 3.44 -0.99 28.69
CA ALA A 456 2.30 -0.07 28.78
C ALA A 456 0.94 -0.79 28.78
N PHE A 457 0.82 -1.88 28.03
CA PHE A 457 -0.39 -2.71 28.04
C PHE A 457 -0.52 -3.52 29.34
N GLU A 458 0.57 -4.05 29.88
CA GLU A 458 0.56 -4.78 31.15
C GLU A 458 0.23 -3.85 32.33
N GLU A 459 0.75 -2.62 32.34
CA GLU A 459 0.43 -1.59 33.34
C GLU A 459 -1.07 -1.30 33.41
N VAL A 460 -1.74 -1.19 32.26
CA VAL A 460 -3.17 -0.88 32.20
C VAL A 460 -4.05 -2.10 32.50
N THR A 461 -3.67 -3.27 31.98
CA THR A 461 -4.53 -4.46 32.04
C THR A 461 -4.29 -5.32 33.27
N GLY A 462 -3.13 -5.20 33.93
CA GLY A 462 -2.68 -6.11 34.99
C GLY A 462 -2.44 -7.55 34.53
N LYS A 463 -2.44 -7.81 33.21
CA LYS A 463 -2.23 -9.15 32.62
C LYS A 463 -0.77 -9.32 32.22
N ASP A 464 -0.23 -10.53 32.38
CA ASP A 464 1.02 -10.91 31.72
C ASP A 464 0.76 -11.15 30.22
N LEU A 465 1.37 -10.33 29.38
CA LEU A 465 1.21 -10.36 27.91
C LEU A 465 2.47 -10.86 27.20
N ASN A 466 3.45 -11.41 27.92
CA ASN A 466 4.63 -12.02 27.31
C ASN A 466 4.26 -13.11 26.29
N TRP A 467 3.25 -13.93 26.59
CA TRP A 467 2.80 -14.96 25.64
C TRP A 467 2.35 -14.38 24.30
N TYR A 468 1.70 -13.20 24.32
CA TYR A 468 1.17 -12.54 23.13
C TYR A 468 2.32 -11.97 22.31
N TRP A 469 3.23 -11.23 22.95
CA TRP A 469 4.41 -10.67 22.30
C TRP A 469 5.34 -11.74 21.74
N ASN A 470 5.62 -12.81 22.51
CA ASN A 470 6.46 -13.91 22.05
C ASN A 470 5.86 -14.63 20.84
N GLN A 471 4.53 -14.77 20.79
CA GLN A 471 3.86 -15.44 19.68
C GLN A 471 3.79 -14.58 18.42
N TRP A 472 3.44 -13.30 18.57
CA TRP A 472 3.03 -12.44 17.46
C TRP A 472 4.06 -11.38 17.07
N TYR A 473 4.73 -10.75 18.05
CA TYR A 473 5.78 -9.74 17.81
C TYR A 473 7.14 -10.41 17.54
N PHE A 474 7.58 -11.30 18.42
CA PHE A 474 8.89 -11.97 18.32
C PHE A 474 8.81 -13.34 17.62
N GLY A 475 7.68 -13.63 16.96
CA GLY A 475 7.45 -14.91 16.31
C GLY A 475 6.83 -14.79 14.92
N ALA A 476 7.21 -15.72 14.05
CA ALA A 476 6.71 -15.82 12.68
C ALA A 476 5.40 -16.62 12.55
N GLY A 477 4.75 -16.46 11.40
CA GLY A 477 3.65 -17.31 10.94
C GLY A 477 2.28 -16.97 11.49
N HIS A 478 1.33 -17.82 11.10
CA HIS A 478 -0.08 -17.79 11.47
C HIS A 478 -0.59 -19.25 11.58
N PRO A 479 -1.66 -19.51 12.35
CA PRO A 479 -2.29 -20.82 12.37
C PRO A 479 -3.02 -21.13 11.06
N SER A 480 -2.95 -22.40 10.64
CA SER A 480 -3.86 -22.99 9.67
C SER A 480 -4.84 -23.88 10.43
N LEU A 481 -6.13 -23.62 10.31
CA LEU A 481 -7.16 -24.25 11.12
C LEU A 481 -8.06 -25.14 10.26
N ASP A 482 -8.24 -26.40 10.66
CA ASP A 482 -9.28 -27.30 10.16
C ASP A 482 -10.34 -27.47 11.25
N ILE A 483 -11.52 -26.91 11.02
CA ILE A 483 -12.57 -26.72 12.03
C ILE A 483 -13.75 -27.61 11.68
N ASN A 484 -14.07 -28.53 12.59
CA ASN A 484 -15.14 -29.51 12.41
C ASN A 484 -16.21 -29.36 13.49
N TYR A 485 -17.46 -29.61 13.10
CA TYR A 485 -18.63 -29.45 13.97
C TYR A 485 -19.34 -30.80 14.11
N SER A 486 -19.84 -31.10 15.31
CA SER A 486 -20.68 -32.28 15.54
C SER A 486 -21.72 -32.02 16.62
N TYR A 487 -22.79 -32.80 16.60
CA TYR A 487 -23.82 -32.79 17.63
C TYR A 487 -24.15 -34.21 18.05
N ASP A 488 -24.10 -34.47 19.35
CA ASP A 488 -24.54 -35.72 19.94
C ASP A 488 -25.92 -35.53 20.58
N ASN A 489 -26.93 -36.17 19.99
CA ASN A 489 -28.31 -36.09 20.46
C ASN A 489 -28.57 -36.84 21.77
N ALA A 490 -27.77 -37.88 22.10
CA ALA A 490 -27.93 -38.63 23.33
C ALA A 490 -27.40 -37.83 24.52
N THR A 491 -26.25 -37.18 24.36
CA THR A 491 -25.64 -36.35 25.41
C THR A 491 -26.04 -34.88 25.35
N LYS A 492 -26.79 -34.46 24.32
CA LYS A 492 -27.24 -33.07 24.11
C LYS A 492 -26.07 -32.08 24.06
N LYS A 493 -24.99 -32.48 23.38
CA LYS A 493 -23.76 -31.70 23.25
C LYS A 493 -23.46 -31.35 21.81
N ALA A 494 -23.33 -30.06 21.55
CA ALA A 494 -22.71 -29.53 20.35
C ALA A 494 -21.20 -29.41 20.56
N ARG A 495 -20.41 -29.70 19.53
CA ARG A 495 -18.96 -29.77 19.63
C ARG A 495 -18.29 -29.04 18.49
N VAL A 496 -17.25 -28.29 18.82
CA VAL A 496 -16.29 -27.71 17.86
C VAL A 496 -14.94 -28.40 18.08
N ILE A 497 -14.38 -28.95 17.01
CA ILE A 497 -13.07 -29.59 16.99
C ILE A 497 -12.15 -28.71 16.14
N VAL A 498 -11.14 -28.11 16.77
CA VAL A 498 -10.20 -27.20 16.11
C VAL A 498 -8.86 -27.90 16.00
N LYS A 499 -8.45 -28.21 14.76
CA LYS A 499 -7.14 -28.79 14.48
C LYS A 499 -6.23 -27.74 13.85
N GLN A 500 -5.06 -27.54 14.45
CA GLN A 500 -3.99 -26.73 13.87
C GLN A 500 -3.15 -27.57 12.91
N THR A 501 -3.05 -27.15 11.65
CA THR A 501 -2.49 -27.92 10.54
C THR A 501 -1.26 -27.29 9.88
N GLN A 502 -0.81 -26.12 10.36
CA GLN A 502 0.40 -25.48 9.84
C GLN A 502 1.63 -26.37 10.01
N ALA A 503 2.62 -26.20 9.12
CA ALA A 503 3.85 -27.00 9.15
C ALA A 503 4.71 -26.72 10.41
N GLY A 504 5.38 -27.76 10.90
CA GLY A 504 6.24 -27.72 12.09
C GLY A 504 5.49 -28.02 13.39
N ASP A 505 6.18 -27.82 14.52
CA ASP A 505 5.63 -28.13 15.85
C ASP A 505 5.07 -26.92 16.61
N LYS A 506 5.08 -25.73 15.98
CA LYS A 506 4.53 -24.51 16.58
C LYS A 506 3.01 -24.63 16.72
N VAL A 507 2.52 -24.55 17.95
CA VAL A 507 1.10 -24.46 18.29
C VAL A 507 0.79 -23.04 18.72
N PHE A 508 -0.21 -22.41 18.11
CA PHE A 508 -0.65 -21.07 18.46
C PHE A 508 -1.66 -21.12 19.61
N LYS A 509 -1.53 -20.19 20.56
CA LYS A 509 -2.53 -19.92 21.60
C LYS A 509 -3.52 -18.89 21.05
N LEU A 510 -4.79 -19.28 20.96
CA LEU A 510 -5.85 -18.45 20.37
C LEU A 510 -6.99 -18.29 21.38
N PRO A 511 -7.20 -17.08 21.96
CA PRO A 511 -8.45 -16.75 22.61
C PRO A 511 -9.53 -16.50 21.55
N VAL A 512 -10.63 -17.25 21.60
CA VAL A 512 -11.65 -17.22 20.53
C VAL A 512 -13.05 -17.18 21.12
N ALA A 513 -13.92 -16.35 20.53
CA ALA A 513 -15.35 -16.40 20.77
C ALA A 513 -16.00 -17.50 19.91
N VAL A 514 -16.81 -18.35 20.52
CA VAL A 514 -17.63 -19.36 19.84
C VAL A 514 -19.09 -19.06 20.13
N ASP A 515 -19.86 -18.82 19.08
CA ASP A 515 -21.30 -18.55 19.18
C ASP A 515 -22.11 -19.77 18.75
N VAL A 516 -23.04 -20.20 19.59
CA VAL A 516 -23.97 -21.30 19.30
C VAL A 516 -25.36 -20.72 19.08
N TYR A 517 -25.95 -20.98 17.92
CA TYR A 517 -27.23 -20.41 17.49
C TYR A 517 -28.36 -21.45 17.43
N ASN A 518 -29.55 -21.02 17.85
CA ASN A 518 -30.82 -21.70 17.64
C ASN A 518 -31.86 -20.65 17.22
N GLY A 519 -32.16 -20.55 15.93
CA GLY A 519 -32.79 -19.39 15.32
C GLY A 519 -31.95 -18.13 15.55
N ALA A 520 -32.61 -17.00 15.84
CA ALA A 520 -31.92 -15.76 16.20
C ALA A 520 -31.27 -15.81 17.61
N ASN A 521 -31.57 -16.82 18.43
CA ASN A 521 -31.03 -16.89 19.78
C ASN A 521 -29.56 -17.34 19.74
N LYS A 522 -28.70 -16.56 20.39
CA LYS A 522 -27.25 -16.77 20.43
C LYS A 522 -26.78 -16.98 21.86
N ILE A 523 -25.97 -18.02 22.08
CA ILE A 523 -25.17 -18.18 23.31
C ILE A 523 -23.70 -18.07 22.93
N ARG A 524 -22.98 -17.14 23.57
CA ARG A 524 -21.56 -16.90 23.33
C ARG A 524 -20.70 -17.55 24.41
N TYR A 525 -19.63 -18.22 23.98
CA TYR A 525 -18.61 -18.82 24.82
C TYR A 525 -17.24 -18.26 24.47
N THR A 526 -16.38 -18.08 25.47
CA THR A 526 -14.97 -17.74 25.26
C THR A 526 -14.13 -18.98 25.55
N VAL A 527 -13.36 -19.42 24.57
CA VAL A 527 -12.51 -20.61 24.67
C VAL A 527 -11.06 -20.28 24.32
N TRP A 528 -10.17 -21.20 24.66
CA TRP A 528 -8.76 -21.11 24.30
C TRP A 528 -8.34 -22.34 23.52
N ALA A 529 -8.00 -22.18 22.24
CA ALA A 529 -7.28 -23.21 21.49
C ALA A 529 -5.79 -23.10 21.81
N LYS A 530 -5.20 -24.16 22.38
CA LYS A 530 -3.83 -24.20 22.92
C LYS A 530 -3.07 -25.47 22.52
N SER A 531 -3.73 -26.40 21.85
CA SER A 531 -3.20 -27.73 21.49
C SER A 531 -3.19 -27.92 19.97
N LYS A 532 -2.51 -28.96 19.48
CA LYS A 532 -2.60 -29.35 18.05
C LYS A 532 -4.05 -29.68 17.66
N ILE A 533 -4.82 -30.25 18.58
CA ILE A 533 -6.27 -30.49 18.46
C ILE A 533 -6.92 -30.11 19.79
N ASP A 534 -7.87 -29.18 19.75
CA ASP A 534 -8.74 -28.88 20.89
C ASP A 534 -10.18 -29.24 20.54
N THR A 535 -10.95 -29.65 21.55
CA THR A 535 -12.37 -29.98 21.40
C THR A 535 -13.16 -29.23 22.48
N PHE A 536 -14.15 -28.46 22.05
CA PHE A 536 -15.01 -27.68 22.93
C PHE A 536 -16.43 -28.23 22.86
N ASP A 537 -16.99 -28.60 24.02
CA ASP A 537 -18.36 -29.10 24.16
C ASP A 537 -19.27 -28.00 24.72
N PHE A 538 -20.45 -27.83 24.12
CA PHE A 538 -21.48 -26.87 24.52
C PHE A 538 -22.79 -27.62 24.73
N ASN A 539 -23.43 -27.41 25.89
CA ASN A 539 -24.72 -28.02 26.18
C ASN A 539 -25.82 -27.34 25.35
N THR A 540 -26.65 -28.12 24.67
CA THR A 540 -27.78 -27.63 23.86
C THR A 540 -28.87 -28.68 23.73
N ASP A 541 -30.12 -28.28 24.01
CA ASP A 541 -31.27 -29.19 24.06
C ASP A 541 -31.62 -29.83 22.70
N ARG A 542 -31.16 -29.21 21.62
CA ARG A 542 -31.34 -29.63 20.23
C ARG A 542 -30.07 -29.37 19.40
N LYS A 543 -29.99 -29.94 18.20
CA LYS A 543 -28.92 -29.63 17.25
C LYS A 543 -28.95 -28.12 16.94
N PRO A 544 -27.86 -27.37 17.17
CA PRO A 544 -27.78 -25.96 16.79
C PRO A 544 -27.96 -25.78 15.28
N ASP A 545 -28.53 -24.65 14.89
CA ASP A 545 -28.63 -24.27 13.48
C ASP A 545 -27.28 -23.75 12.93
N LEU A 546 -26.43 -23.24 13.82
CA LEU A 546 -25.07 -22.79 13.50
C LEU A 546 -24.21 -22.84 14.77
N ILE A 547 -22.96 -23.27 14.60
CA ILE A 547 -21.88 -22.97 15.53
C ILE A 547 -20.86 -22.11 14.79
N ASN A 548 -20.66 -20.88 15.25
CA ASN A 548 -19.76 -19.92 14.63
C ASN A 548 -18.47 -19.83 15.44
N PHE A 549 -17.45 -20.58 15.02
CA PHE A 549 -16.09 -20.38 15.53
C PHE A 549 -15.51 -19.06 15.01
N ASP A 550 -14.70 -18.39 15.85
CA ASP A 550 -14.24 -17.02 15.60
C ASP A 550 -15.44 -16.08 15.37
N GLY A 551 -16.39 -16.08 16.30
CA GLY A 551 -17.64 -15.33 16.20
C GLY A 551 -17.48 -13.80 16.15
N ASP A 552 -16.28 -13.28 16.41
CA ASP A 552 -15.93 -11.87 16.20
C ASP A 552 -15.18 -11.63 14.88
N LYS A 553 -14.74 -12.69 14.19
CA LYS A 553 -14.02 -12.70 12.91
C LYS A 553 -12.68 -11.96 12.90
N ILE A 554 -11.95 -12.05 14.02
CA ILE A 554 -10.75 -11.26 14.27
C ILE A 554 -9.45 -12.02 14.05
N LEU A 555 -9.48 -13.35 13.86
CA LEU A 555 -8.26 -14.14 13.84
C LEU A 555 -7.42 -13.87 12.59
N LEU A 556 -6.11 -13.70 12.78
CA LEU A 556 -5.12 -13.89 11.72
C LEU A 556 -4.90 -15.39 11.53
N ALA A 557 -5.59 -16.00 10.57
CA ALA A 557 -5.52 -17.43 10.31
C ALA A 557 -5.91 -17.77 8.87
N THR A 558 -5.43 -18.90 8.38
CA THR A 558 -6.11 -19.61 7.28
C THR A 558 -7.10 -20.59 7.88
N LYS A 559 -8.35 -20.60 7.42
CA LYS A 559 -9.43 -21.41 7.99
C LYS A 559 -10.03 -22.32 6.92
N LYS A 560 -10.16 -23.59 7.25
CA LYS A 560 -11.02 -24.56 6.57
C LYS A 560 -12.20 -24.86 7.50
N GLU A 561 -13.35 -24.29 7.17
CA GLU A 561 -14.59 -24.43 7.93
C GLU A 561 -15.49 -25.49 7.28
N ASN A 562 -15.71 -26.61 7.97
CA ASN A 562 -16.53 -27.71 7.44
C ASN A 562 -18.01 -27.49 7.81
N LYS A 563 -18.58 -26.37 7.32
CA LYS A 563 -20.00 -26.01 7.45
C LYS A 563 -20.79 -26.42 6.19
N THR A 564 -22.06 -26.74 6.38
CA THR A 564 -23.04 -26.95 5.33
C THR A 564 -23.56 -25.61 4.76
N LEU A 565 -24.14 -25.64 3.56
CA LEU A 565 -24.78 -24.46 2.98
C LEU A 565 -25.89 -23.88 3.87
N ASP A 566 -26.70 -24.73 4.52
CA ASP A 566 -27.75 -24.29 5.45
C ASP A 566 -27.17 -23.53 6.67
N GLU A 567 -26.02 -23.95 7.19
CA GLU A 567 -25.31 -23.24 8.25
C GLU A 567 -24.76 -21.88 7.78
N TYR A 568 -24.26 -21.79 6.54
CA TYR A 568 -23.84 -20.50 5.95
C TYR A 568 -25.02 -19.57 5.70
N ILE A 569 -26.16 -20.07 5.25
CA ILE A 569 -27.40 -19.29 5.11
C ILE A 569 -27.83 -18.76 6.48
N HIS A 570 -27.76 -19.60 7.53
CA HIS A 570 -28.04 -19.18 8.90
C HIS A 570 -27.03 -18.12 9.40
N GLN A 571 -25.75 -18.29 9.08
CA GLN A 571 -24.67 -17.34 9.42
C GLN A 571 -24.90 -15.97 8.79
N TYR A 572 -25.21 -15.93 7.49
CA TYR A 572 -25.52 -14.69 6.77
C TYR A 572 -26.68 -13.94 7.44
N LYS A 573 -27.73 -14.68 7.83
CA LYS A 573 -28.96 -14.10 8.38
C LYS A 573 -28.83 -13.62 9.82
N TYR A 574 -28.16 -14.37 10.71
CA TYR A 574 -28.22 -14.13 12.16
C TYR A 574 -26.89 -13.76 12.82
N ALA A 575 -25.73 -14.22 12.32
CA ALA A 575 -24.44 -13.82 12.88
C ALA A 575 -24.03 -12.44 12.37
N GLY A 576 -24.11 -12.25 11.06
CA GLY A 576 -24.29 -10.93 10.45
C GLY A 576 -23.15 -9.93 10.58
N THR A 577 -21.94 -10.29 11.02
CA THR A 577 -20.74 -9.44 10.85
C THR A 577 -20.34 -9.33 9.37
N TYR A 578 -19.48 -8.37 8.99
CA TYR A 578 -18.99 -8.26 7.61
C TYR A 578 -18.43 -9.60 7.11
N LEU A 579 -17.53 -10.22 7.88
CA LEU A 579 -16.92 -11.48 7.51
C LEU A 579 -17.86 -12.68 7.58
N ASP A 580 -18.82 -12.70 8.51
CA ASP A 580 -19.87 -13.74 8.49
C ASP A 580 -20.65 -13.73 7.17
N ARG A 581 -21.04 -12.53 6.72
CA ARG A 581 -21.80 -12.35 5.47
C ARG A 581 -20.93 -12.65 4.26
N ARG A 582 -19.68 -12.21 4.27
CA ARG A 582 -18.68 -12.49 3.23
C ARG A 582 -18.45 -13.99 3.03
N GLU A 583 -18.08 -14.70 4.09
CA GLU A 583 -17.79 -16.14 4.05
C GLU A 583 -19.00 -16.93 3.51
N ALA A 584 -20.23 -16.52 3.86
CA ALA A 584 -21.45 -17.15 3.37
C ALA A 584 -21.71 -16.88 1.87
N ILE A 585 -21.38 -15.68 1.37
CA ILE A 585 -21.44 -15.36 -0.07
C ILE A 585 -20.43 -16.22 -0.83
N GLU A 586 -19.19 -16.30 -0.34
CA GLU A 586 -18.13 -17.12 -0.95
C GLU A 586 -18.51 -18.61 -0.98
N ALA A 587 -19.07 -19.15 0.11
CA ALA A 587 -19.54 -20.54 0.15
C ALA A 587 -20.73 -20.82 -0.80
N ALA A 588 -21.65 -19.86 -0.96
CA ALA A 588 -22.76 -19.98 -1.90
C ALA A 588 -22.29 -19.88 -3.37
N ALA A 589 -21.25 -19.09 -3.64
CA ALA A 589 -20.67 -18.95 -4.97
C ALA A 589 -20.20 -20.29 -5.56
N GLU A 590 -19.69 -21.19 -4.72
CA GLU A 590 -19.18 -22.51 -5.10
C GLU A 590 -20.30 -23.55 -5.35
N GLN A 591 -21.55 -23.26 -4.99
CA GLN A 591 -22.67 -24.22 -4.96
C GLN A 591 -23.92 -23.68 -5.70
N GLN A 592 -23.74 -22.92 -6.77
CA GLN A 592 -24.85 -22.26 -7.49
C GLN A 592 -25.80 -23.22 -8.24
N ASP A 593 -25.48 -24.52 -8.28
CA ASP A 593 -26.41 -25.58 -8.71
C ASP A 593 -27.52 -25.84 -7.68
N ASP A 594 -27.33 -25.47 -6.41
CA ASP A 594 -28.37 -25.45 -5.38
C ASP A 594 -29.16 -24.13 -5.42
N PRO A 595 -30.50 -24.16 -5.62
CA PRO A 595 -31.34 -22.96 -5.60
C PRO A 595 -31.20 -22.11 -4.33
N LYS A 596 -30.92 -22.71 -3.17
CA LYS A 596 -30.71 -21.97 -1.92
C LYS A 596 -29.46 -21.09 -1.96
N ALA A 597 -28.41 -21.55 -2.63
CA ALA A 597 -27.18 -20.77 -2.81
C ALA A 597 -27.46 -19.54 -3.69
N VAL A 598 -28.19 -19.74 -4.79
CA VAL A 598 -28.61 -18.64 -5.68
C VAL A 598 -29.50 -17.64 -4.93
N GLU A 599 -30.42 -18.11 -4.07
CA GLU A 599 -31.27 -17.23 -3.25
C GLU A 599 -30.45 -16.41 -2.22
N LEU A 600 -29.43 -17.00 -1.61
CA LEU A 600 -28.50 -16.28 -0.74
C LEU A 600 -27.77 -15.18 -1.52
N LEU A 601 -27.17 -15.51 -2.66
CA LEU A 601 -26.47 -14.53 -3.50
C LEU A 601 -27.42 -13.41 -3.94
N ASN A 602 -28.65 -13.75 -4.31
CA ASN A 602 -29.69 -12.79 -4.68
C ASN A 602 -30.07 -11.86 -3.52
N SER A 603 -30.07 -12.38 -2.28
CA SER A 603 -30.26 -11.57 -1.07
C SER A 603 -29.07 -10.66 -0.82
N ALA A 604 -27.85 -11.15 -1.04
CA ALA A 604 -26.61 -10.39 -0.87
C ALA A 604 -26.44 -9.25 -1.88
N LEU A 605 -27.09 -9.31 -3.05
CA LEU A 605 -27.23 -8.16 -3.95
C LEU A 605 -27.93 -6.96 -3.30
N LYS A 606 -28.60 -7.15 -2.16
CA LYS A 606 -29.28 -6.11 -1.38
C LYS A 606 -28.61 -5.86 -0.03
N ASP A 607 -27.39 -6.37 0.18
CA ASP A 607 -26.65 -6.16 1.43
C ASP A 607 -26.47 -4.66 1.71
N LYS A 608 -26.53 -4.28 2.99
CA LYS A 608 -26.33 -2.90 3.43
C LYS A 608 -24.96 -2.34 3.03
N TYR A 609 -23.93 -3.19 2.98
CA TYR A 609 -22.58 -2.78 2.64
C TYR A 609 -22.32 -2.98 1.14
N SER A 610 -21.91 -1.91 0.46
CA SER A 610 -21.71 -1.93 -0.99
C SER A 610 -20.62 -2.90 -1.44
N GLY A 611 -19.58 -3.11 -0.63
CA GLY A 611 -18.53 -4.09 -0.94
C GLY A 611 -19.08 -5.51 -1.02
N LEU A 612 -20.06 -5.88 -0.18
CA LEU A 612 -20.70 -7.21 -0.25
C LEU A 612 -21.68 -7.33 -1.41
N ARG A 613 -22.37 -6.25 -1.79
CA ARG A 613 -23.16 -6.23 -3.04
C ARG A 613 -22.27 -6.51 -4.26
N ASN A 614 -21.12 -5.85 -4.33
CA ASN A 614 -20.13 -6.07 -5.39
C ASN A 614 -19.56 -7.50 -5.37
N LEU A 615 -19.21 -8.02 -4.19
CA LEU A 615 -18.74 -9.39 -4.05
C LEU A 615 -19.79 -10.41 -4.54
N ALA A 616 -21.04 -10.27 -4.08
CA ALA A 616 -22.14 -11.15 -4.49
C ALA A 616 -22.32 -11.12 -6.00
N MET A 617 -22.34 -9.93 -6.60
CA MET A 617 -22.48 -9.75 -8.04
C MET A 617 -21.35 -10.43 -8.81
N GLY A 618 -20.10 -10.26 -8.35
CA GLY A 618 -18.94 -10.90 -8.96
C GLY A 618 -18.76 -12.38 -8.68
N SER A 619 -19.60 -12.94 -7.83
CA SER A 619 -19.64 -14.37 -7.57
C SER A 619 -20.64 -15.11 -8.46
N LEU A 620 -21.55 -14.41 -9.17
CA LEU A 620 -22.63 -15.03 -9.94
C LEU A 620 -22.13 -15.67 -11.23
N ASN A 621 -22.54 -16.91 -11.48
CA ASN A 621 -22.33 -17.58 -12.76
C ASN A 621 -23.45 -17.21 -13.75
N MET A 622 -23.31 -16.05 -14.38
CA MET A 622 -24.31 -15.52 -15.32
C MET A 622 -24.44 -16.32 -16.63
N SER A 623 -23.57 -17.30 -16.87
CA SER A 623 -23.69 -18.25 -17.99
C SER A 623 -24.74 -19.33 -17.74
N ASP A 624 -25.21 -19.50 -16.50
CA ASP A 624 -26.30 -20.41 -16.15
C ASP A 624 -27.64 -19.68 -16.21
N ASP A 625 -28.52 -20.12 -17.11
CA ASP A 625 -29.86 -19.53 -17.29
C ASP A 625 -30.73 -19.59 -16.03
N LYS A 626 -30.55 -20.61 -15.17
CA LYS A 626 -31.30 -20.74 -13.91
C LYS A 626 -30.86 -19.68 -12.91
N VAL A 627 -29.55 -19.42 -12.82
CA VAL A 627 -29.00 -18.36 -11.97
C VAL A 627 -29.49 -17.01 -12.47
N LYS A 628 -29.30 -16.75 -13.78
CA LYS A 628 -29.71 -15.51 -14.44
C LYS A 628 -31.18 -15.18 -14.18
N ALA A 629 -32.09 -16.14 -14.36
CA ALA A 629 -33.52 -15.95 -14.15
C ALA A 629 -33.90 -15.45 -12.75
N VAL A 630 -33.09 -15.74 -11.72
CA VAL A 630 -33.33 -15.31 -10.33
C VAL A 630 -32.78 -13.92 -10.04
N VAL A 631 -31.62 -13.58 -10.62
CA VAL A 631 -30.82 -12.41 -10.19
C VAL A 631 -30.87 -11.23 -11.16
N GLU A 632 -31.14 -11.46 -12.45
CA GLU A 632 -31.04 -10.46 -13.52
C GLU A 632 -31.83 -9.19 -13.22
N LYS A 633 -33.07 -9.33 -12.73
CA LYS A 633 -33.91 -8.19 -12.35
C LYS A 633 -33.25 -7.31 -11.28
N ASN A 634 -32.66 -7.92 -10.26
CA ASN A 634 -32.00 -7.16 -9.19
C ASN A 634 -30.71 -6.50 -9.69
N ILE A 635 -29.94 -7.16 -10.59
CA ILE A 635 -28.77 -6.54 -11.22
C ILE A 635 -29.18 -5.33 -12.06
N PHE A 636 -30.27 -5.45 -12.84
CA PHE A 636 -30.82 -4.33 -13.60
C PHE A 636 -31.25 -3.16 -12.69
N ASP A 637 -31.93 -3.46 -11.58
CA ASP A 637 -32.32 -2.45 -10.59
C ASP A 637 -31.10 -1.76 -9.95
N ILE A 638 -30.01 -2.50 -9.70
CA ILE A 638 -28.75 -1.97 -9.18
C ILE A 638 -28.10 -1.03 -10.20
N ALA A 639 -27.94 -1.48 -11.46
CA ALA A 639 -27.35 -0.67 -12.53
C ALA A 639 -28.08 0.67 -12.69
N LYS A 640 -29.39 0.69 -12.46
CA LYS A 640 -30.23 1.88 -12.57
C LYS A 640 -30.21 2.77 -11.32
N ASN A 641 -30.22 2.18 -10.12
CA ASN A 641 -30.62 2.90 -8.91
C ASN A 641 -29.65 2.84 -7.72
N ASP A 642 -28.57 2.04 -7.75
CA ASP A 642 -27.68 1.97 -6.58
C ASP A 642 -27.02 3.33 -6.31
N SER A 643 -27.04 3.75 -5.05
CA SER A 643 -26.41 5.00 -4.60
C SER A 643 -24.90 5.08 -4.87
N LYS A 644 -24.21 3.93 -4.94
CA LYS A 644 -22.75 3.87 -5.13
C LYS A 644 -22.42 3.68 -6.61
N PRO A 645 -21.72 4.64 -7.25
CA PRO A 645 -21.39 4.54 -8.67
C PRO A 645 -20.59 3.30 -9.03
N VAL A 646 -19.63 2.90 -8.19
CA VAL A 646 -18.84 1.68 -8.38
C VAL A 646 -19.69 0.40 -8.40
N VAL A 647 -20.83 0.38 -7.68
CA VAL A 647 -21.76 -0.77 -7.70
C VAL A 647 -22.62 -0.74 -8.97
N ARG A 648 -23.07 0.45 -9.41
CA ARG A 648 -23.75 0.61 -10.70
C ARG A 648 -22.85 0.19 -11.87
N ALA A 649 -21.59 0.60 -11.84
CA ALA A 649 -20.58 0.27 -12.85
C ALA A 649 -20.35 -1.24 -12.95
N ALA A 650 -20.21 -1.92 -11.79
CA ALA A 650 -20.13 -3.37 -11.74
C ALA A 650 -21.38 -4.00 -12.39
N ALA A 651 -22.58 -3.58 -12.00
CA ALA A 651 -23.83 -4.12 -12.54
C ALA A 651 -23.95 -3.96 -14.07
N ILE A 652 -23.53 -2.82 -14.62
CA ILE A 652 -23.45 -2.62 -16.08
C ILE A 652 -22.49 -3.62 -16.73
N SER A 653 -21.32 -3.83 -16.13
CA SER A 653 -20.34 -4.83 -16.59
C SER A 653 -20.93 -6.24 -16.59
N TYR A 654 -21.72 -6.61 -15.58
CA TYR A 654 -22.39 -7.92 -15.52
C TYR A 654 -23.54 -8.04 -16.53
N LEU A 655 -24.35 -7.00 -16.72
CA LEU A 655 -25.41 -6.99 -17.75
C LEU A 655 -24.82 -7.14 -19.17
N ASN A 656 -23.57 -6.72 -19.37
CA ASN A 656 -22.84 -6.92 -20.61
C ASN A 656 -22.40 -8.38 -20.83
N SER A 657 -22.16 -9.17 -19.78
CA SER A 657 -21.44 -10.44 -19.91
C SER A 657 -22.14 -11.52 -20.74
N TYR A 658 -23.44 -11.34 -21.02
CA TYR A 658 -24.28 -12.26 -21.81
C TYR A 658 -24.93 -11.59 -23.03
N ASN A 659 -24.45 -10.40 -23.42
CA ASN A 659 -24.79 -9.69 -24.66
C ASN A 659 -26.31 -9.61 -24.97
N ASN A 660 -27.15 -9.30 -23.98
CA ASN A 660 -28.59 -9.12 -24.21
C ASN A 660 -28.88 -7.74 -24.85
N PRO A 661 -29.37 -7.66 -26.10
CA PRO A 661 -29.66 -6.39 -26.76
C PRO A 661 -30.75 -5.55 -26.05
N GLU A 662 -31.61 -6.17 -25.24
CA GLU A 662 -32.62 -5.46 -24.44
C GLU A 662 -32.00 -4.52 -23.39
N ASN A 663 -30.72 -4.71 -23.04
CA ASN A 663 -29.99 -3.84 -22.12
C ASN A 663 -29.44 -2.57 -22.80
N LYS A 664 -29.61 -2.38 -24.11
CA LYS A 664 -29.09 -1.22 -24.83
C LYS A 664 -29.49 0.13 -24.21
N ASP A 665 -30.76 0.29 -23.84
CA ASP A 665 -31.27 1.57 -23.34
C ASP A 665 -30.64 1.97 -21.99
N ILE A 666 -30.35 0.99 -21.12
CA ILE A 666 -29.67 1.28 -19.85
C ILE A 666 -28.21 1.66 -20.08
N PHE A 667 -27.53 1.05 -21.07
CA PHE A 667 -26.16 1.42 -21.42
C PHE A 667 -26.09 2.85 -21.98
N ILE A 668 -26.96 3.21 -22.92
CA ILE A 668 -27.04 4.58 -23.46
C ILE A 668 -27.28 5.60 -22.33
N LYS A 669 -28.18 5.29 -21.40
CA LYS A 669 -28.46 6.18 -20.27
C LYS A 669 -27.25 6.34 -19.34
N ALA A 670 -26.50 5.26 -19.10
CA ALA A 670 -25.37 5.25 -18.17
C ALA A 670 -24.09 5.87 -18.74
N ILE A 671 -23.94 5.99 -20.06
CA ILE A 671 -22.80 6.63 -20.73
C ILE A 671 -22.55 8.05 -20.24
N ASN A 672 -23.63 8.80 -19.98
CA ASN A 672 -23.55 10.20 -19.53
C ASN A 672 -23.48 10.35 -17.99
N ASP A 673 -23.21 9.27 -17.25
CA ASP A 673 -23.02 9.37 -15.80
C ASP A 673 -21.75 10.17 -15.47
N SER A 674 -21.85 10.97 -14.41
CA SER A 674 -20.72 11.69 -13.83
C SER A 674 -19.57 10.75 -13.41
N SER A 675 -19.84 9.50 -13.06
CA SER A 675 -18.81 8.51 -12.74
C SER A 675 -18.05 8.05 -13.98
N TYR A 676 -16.72 8.09 -13.94
CA TYR A 676 -15.88 7.51 -14.99
C TYR A 676 -16.07 5.99 -15.07
N SER A 677 -16.23 5.31 -13.94
CA SER A 677 -16.46 3.87 -13.89
C SER A 677 -17.79 3.46 -14.55
N VAL A 678 -18.88 4.17 -14.26
CA VAL A 678 -20.20 3.90 -14.85
C VAL A 678 -20.18 4.19 -16.35
N SER A 679 -19.73 5.39 -16.73
CA SER A 679 -19.65 5.84 -18.12
C SER A 679 -18.80 4.90 -18.97
N GLY A 680 -17.61 4.52 -18.49
CA GLY A 680 -16.71 3.63 -19.20
C GLY A 680 -17.25 2.22 -19.37
N ASN A 681 -17.79 1.60 -18.31
CA ASN A 681 -18.41 0.27 -18.43
C ASN A 681 -19.63 0.30 -19.37
N ALA A 682 -20.42 1.38 -19.35
CA ALA A 682 -21.57 1.55 -20.23
C ALA A 682 -21.16 1.68 -21.70
N LEU A 683 -20.08 2.42 -21.98
CA LEU A 683 -19.54 2.53 -23.34
C LEU A 683 -19.04 1.19 -23.87
N ILE A 684 -18.30 0.43 -23.06
CA ILE A 684 -17.89 -0.94 -23.42
C ILE A 684 -19.11 -1.82 -23.67
N ALA A 685 -20.09 -1.79 -22.78
CA ALA A 685 -21.30 -2.58 -22.92
C ALA A 685 -22.10 -2.24 -24.19
N LEU A 686 -22.21 -0.94 -24.52
CA LEU A 686 -22.84 -0.49 -25.75
C LEU A 686 -22.07 -1.01 -26.99
N SER A 687 -20.75 -1.05 -26.95
CA SER A 687 -19.94 -1.52 -28.09
C SER A 687 -20.15 -2.99 -28.45
N GLU A 688 -20.62 -3.82 -27.50
CA GLU A 688 -20.90 -5.24 -27.73
C GLU A 688 -22.31 -5.48 -28.31
N VAL A 689 -23.24 -4.52 -28.16
CA VAL A 689 -24.64 -4.64 -28.62
C VAL A 689 -25.01 -3.68 -29.77
N ASP A 690 -24.30 -2.55 -29.92
CA ASP A 690 -24.50 -1.54 -30.96
C ASP A 690 -23.22 -0.74 -31.22
N VAL A 691 -22.33 -1.30 -32.05
CA VAL A 691 -21.03 -0.70 -32.42
C VAL A 691 -21.18 0.71 -33.01
N PRO A 692 -22.09 0.98 -33.99
CA PRO A 692 -22.28 2.33 -34.52
C PRO A 692 -22.65 3.37 -33.45
N ALA A 693 -23.55 3.03 -32.52
CA ALA A 693 -23.92 3.92 -31.43
C ALA A 693 -22.74 4.16 -30.48
N ALA A 694 -21.99 3.11 -30.12
CA ALA A 694 -20.80 3.25 -29.27
C ALA A 694 -19.73 4.15 -29.89
N ILE A 695 -19.50 4.05 -31.21
CA ILE A 695 -18.56 4.93 -31.92
C ILE A 695 -19.03 6.39 -31.90
N ALA A 696 -20.33 6.63 -32.03
CA ALA A 696 -20.89 7.99 -31.95
C ALA A 696 -20.68 8.59 -30.56
N GLU A 697 -21.03 7.84 -29.50
CA GLU A 697 -20.86 8.27 -28.11
C GLU A 697 -19.38 8.45 -27.73
N MET A 698 -18.49 7.56 -28.17
CA MET A 698 -17.05 7.69 -27.97
C MET A 698 -16.51 9.01 -28.53
N LYS A 699 -16.96 9.44 -29.72
CA LYS A 699 -16.55 10.72 -30.32
C LYS A 699 -17.01 11.93 -29.51
N GLU A 700 -18.19 11.84 -28.88
CA GLU A 700 -18.69 12.89 -27.99
C GLU A 700 -17.90 12.93 -26.68
N LEU A 701 -17.69 11.76 -26.05
CA LEU A 701 -16.95 11.63 -24.79
C LEU A 701 -15.47 12.03 -24.92
N SER A 702 -14.84 11.77 -26.07
CA SER A 702 -13.46 12.15 -26.38
C SER A 702 -13.23 13.67 -26.50
N LYS A 703 -14.30 14.49 -26.46
CA LYS A 703 -14.18 15.96 -26.44
C LYS A 703 -13.74 16.49 -25.07
N GLU A 704 -13.88 15.69 -24.01
CA GLU A 704 -13.48 16.02 -22.65
C GLU A 704 -12.35 15.09 -22.16
N PRO A 705 -11.49 15.53 -21.23
CA PRO A 705 -10.52 14.65 -20.62
C PRO A 705 -11.17 13.46 -19.90
N ALA A 706 -10.74 12.25 -20.25
CA ALA A 706 -11.13 11.02 -19.61
C ALA A 706 -9.97 10.44 -18.79
N LYS A 707 -10.30 9.82 -17.65
CA LYS A 707 -9.36 9.08 -16.81
C LYS A 707 -9.93 7.72 -16.44
N GLY A 708 -9.09 6.84 -15.89
CA GLY A 708 -9.47 5.54 -15.37
C GLY A 708 -10.23 4.67 -16.39
N VAL A 709 -11.35 4.08 -15.94
CA VAL A 709 -12.13 3.13 -16.75
C VAL A 709 -12.67 3.76 -18.04
N LEU A 710 -13.09 5.02 -18.02
CA LEU A 710 -13.59 5.68 -19.24
C LEU A 710 -12.48 5.86 -20.27
N ALA A 711 -11.28 6.30 -19.86
CA ALA A 711 -10.15 6.45 -20.78
C ALA A 711 -9.81 5.11 -21.48
N ASN A 712 -9.81 4.02 -20.70
CA ASN A 712 -9.61 2.67 -21.26
C ASN A 712 -10.74 2.28 -22.21
N ALA A 713 -11.98 2.62 -21.90
CA ALA A 713 -13.13 2.34 -22.75
C ALA A 713 -13.09 3.10 -24.08
N LEU A 714 -12.66 4.37 -24.06
CA LEU A 714 -12.48 5.16 -25.28
C LEU A 714 -11.43 4.52 -26.20
N LYS A 715 -10.27 4.12 -25.64
CA LYS A 715 -9.22 3.40 -26.39
C LYS A 715 -9.75 2.07 -26.97
N GLU A 716 -10.53 1.32 -26.20
CA GLU A 716 -11.09 0.04 -26.64
C GLU A 716 -12.13 0.20 -27.76
N VAL A 717 -12.97 1.24 -27.71
CA VAL A 717 -13.93 1.53 -28.78
C VAL A 717 -13.26 2.17 -30.01
N GLU A 718 -12.23 3.00 -29.83
CA GLU A 718 -11.43 3.53 -30.93
C GLU A 718 -10.76 2.40 -31.74
N ALA A 719 -10.28 1.37 -31.05
CA ALA A 719 -9.72 0.18 -31.67
C ALA A 719 -10.69 -0.60 -32.57
N LEU A 720 -12.01 -0.35 -32.48
CA LEU A 720 -12.99 -0.92 -33.42
C LEU A 720 -12.99 -0.21 -34.79
N ILE A 721 -12.47 1.02 -34.85
CA ILE A 721 -12.46 1.85 -36.06
C ILE A 721 -11.21 1.55 -36.89
N ASP A 722 -10.04 1.58 -36.25
CA ASP A 722 -8.75 1.30 -36.87
C ASP A 722 -7.88 0.43 -35.93
N PRO A 723 -8.17 -0.88 -35.87
CA PRO A 723 -7.45 -1.80 -34.98
C PRO A 723 -5.93 -1.76 -35.19
N ASP A 724 -5.50 -1.63 -36.45
CA ASP A 724 -4.09 -1.65 -36.83
C ASP A 724 -3.33 -0.44 -36.29
N LYS A 725 -3.91 0.76 -36.43
CA LYS A 725 -3.33 1.99 -35.89
C LYS A 725 -3.30 1.96 -34.36
N SER A 726 -4.41 1.61 -33.71
CA SER A 726 -4.48 1.53 -32.25
C SER A 726 -3.47 0.50 -31.71
N PHE A 727 -3.25 -0.61 -32.42
CA PHE A 727 -2.22 -1.59 -32.06
C PHE A 727 -0.81 -1.00 -32.10
N ASP A 728 -0.47 -0.25 -33.14
CA ASP A 728 0.88 0.31 -33.29
C ASP A 728 1.16 1.37 -32.19
N GLU A 729 0.18 2.23 -31.90
CA GLU A 729 0.26 3.23 -30.82
C GLU A 729 0.37 2.57 -29.44
N MET A 730 -0.51 1.62 -29.14
CA MET A 730 -0.53 0.94 -27.84
C MET A 730 0.68 0.03 -27.63
N THR A 731 1.22 -0.57 -28.70
CA THR A 731 2.47 -1.34 -28.64
C THR A 731 3.62 -0.45 -28.22
N THR A 732 3.71 0.75 -28.78
CA THR A 732 4.74 1.73 -28.44
C THR A 732 4.64 2.14 -26.96
N GLU A 733 3.43 2.45 -26.48
CA GLU A 733 3.17 2.73 -25.06
C GLU A 733 3.56 1.53 -24.17
N TYR A 734 3.13 0.32 -24.53
CA TYR A 734 3.37 -0.88 -23.75
C TYR A 734 4.85 -1.24 -23.65
N GLU A 735 5.62 -1.05 -24.73
CA GLU A 735 7.06 -1.27 -24.74
C GLU A 735 7.81 -0.25 -23.89
N ALA A 736 7.37 1.02 -23.89
CA ALA A 736 7.98 2.09 -23.12
C ALA A 736 7.84 1.89 -21.59
N LEU A 737 6.77 1.23 -21.14
CA LEU A 737 6.55 0.99 -19.72
C LEU A 737 7.60 0.03 -19.12
N PRO A 738 8.16 0.33 -17.93
CA PRO A 738 9.03 -0.60 -17.21
C PRO A 738 8.23 -1.79 -16.63
N LEU A 739 8.90 -2.72 -15.96
CA LEU A 739 8.22 -3.77 -15.19
C LEU A 739 7.49 -3.11 -14.00
N SER A 740 6.22 -2.75 -14.19
CA SER A 740 5.41 -1.99 -13.24
C SER A 740 3.97 -2.51 -13.12
N GLN A 741 3.27 -2.06 -12.08
CA GLN A 741 1.84 -2.35 -11.90
C GLN A 741 1.00 -1.74 -13.04
N GLU A 742 1.39 -0.57 -13.55
CA GLU A 742 0.76 0.06 -14.71
C GLU A 742 0.87 -0.83 -15.95
N LYS A 743 2.06 -1.40 -16.22
CA LYS A 743 2.24 -2.34 -17.34
C LYS A 743 1.39 -3.60 -17.17
N PHE A 744 1.28 -4.12 -15.95
CA PHE A 744 0.40 -5.26 -15.64
C PHE A 744 -1.07 -4.95 -15.92
N GLN A 745 -1.55 -3.78 -15.51
CA GLN A 745 -2.93 -3.33 -15.79
C GLN A 745 -3.16 -3.13 -17.29
N MET A 746 -2.19 -2.53 -17.98
CA MET A 746 -2.24 -2.31 -19.43
C MET A 746 -2.26 -3.62 -20.23
N THR A 747 -1.69 -4.72 -19.71
CA THR A 747 -1.74 -6.06 -20.35
C THR A 747 -3.18 -6.49 -20.66
N GLY A 748 -4.15 -6.18 -19.80
CA GLY A 748 -5.55 -6.51 -20.02
C GLY A 748 -6.16 -5.78 -21.23
N THR A 749 -5.89 -4.48 -21.37
CA THR A 749 -6.38 -3.69 -22.51
C THR A 749 -5.62 -4.06 -23.79
N TYR A 750 -4.31 -4.30 -23.71
CA TYR A 750 -3.47 -4.68 -24.84
C TYR A 750 -3.85 -6.04 -25.43
N THR A 751 -4.18 -7.02 -24.57
CA THR A 751 -4.71 -8.32 -25.03
C THR A 751 -6.04 -8.19 -25.75
N LYS A 752 -6.99 -7.40 -25.22
CA LYS A 752 -8.27 -7.15 -25.90
C LYS A 752 -8.06 -6.57 -27.31
N LEU A 753 -7.13 -5.61 -27.44
CA LEU A 753 -6.75 -5.01 -28.72
C LEU A 753 -6.23 -6.05 -29.72
N ILE A 754 -5.31 -6.93 -29.29
CA ILE A 754 -4.82 -8.05 -30.12
C ILE A 754 -5.97 -8.92 -30.64
N GLY A 755 -7.03 -9.08 -29.84
CA GLY A 755 -8.26 -9.76 -30.22
C GLY A 755 -8.91 -9.22 -31.51
N TYR A 756 -8.75 -7.93 -31.82
CA TYR A 756 -9.30 -7.28 -33.01
C TYR A 756 -8.35 -7.27 -34.23
N ILE A 757 -7.09 -7.68 -34.07
CA ILE A 757 -6.09 -7.60 -35.16
C ILE A 757 -6.14 -8.81 -36.09
N ASP A 758 -6.42 -8.59 -37.38
CA ASP A 758 -6.40 -9.67 -38.37
C ASP A 758 -4.99 -10.01 -38.88
N ASN A 759 -4.04 -9.07 -38.77
CA ASN A 759 -2.66 -9.29 -39.18
C ASN A 759 -1.94 -10.28 -38.25
N THR A 760 -1.67 -11.48 -38.76
CA THR A 760 -0.99 -12.56 -38.01
C THR A 760 0.39 -12.16 -37.47
N GLY A 761 1.13 -11.30 -38.16
CA GLY A 761 2.44 -10.80 -37.70
C GLY A 761 2.30 -9.94 -36.45
N LYS A 762 1.36 -8.99 -36.45
CA LYS A 762 1.05 -8.13 -35.30
C LYS A 762 0.50 -8.91 -34.11
N VAL A 763 -0.38 -9.89 -34.36
CA VAL A 763 -0.87 -10.79 -33.28
C VAL A 763 0.29 -11.52 -32.61
N LYS A 764 1.23 -12.05 -33.40
CA LYS A 764 2.41 -12.73 -32.86
C LYS A 764 3.29 -11.81 -32.03
N SER A 765 3.60 -10.61 -32.55
CA SER A 765 4.46 -9.65 -31.84
C SER A 765 3.84 -9.18 -30.52
N GLY A 766 2.54 -8.87 -30.51
CA GLY A 766 1.84 -8.46 -29.29
C GLY A 766 1.81 -9.58 -28.23
N VAL A 767 1.53 -10.82 -28.65
CA VAL A 767 1.56 -11.99 -27.76
C VAL A 767 2.96 -12.21 -27.19
N ASP A 768 4.00 -12.05 -28.00
CA ASP A 768 5.39 -12.19 -27.53
C ASP A 768 5.79 -11.11 -26.52
N LEU A 769 5.31 -9.88 -26.66
CA LEU A 769 5.52 -8.81 -25.68
C LEU A 769 4.85 -9.13 -24.34
N ILE A 770 3.63 -9.67 -24.36
CA ILE A 770 2.90 -10.09 -23.16
C ILE A 770 3.63 -11.24 -22.47
N VAL A 771 4.08 -12.24 -23.24
CA VAL A 771 4.82 -13.40 -22.72
C VAL A 771 6.17 -12.95 -22.14
N LYS A 772 6.88 -12.06 -22.82
CA LYS A 772 8.13 -11.46 -22.33
C LYS A 772 7.92 -10.72 -21.01
N PHE A 773 6.82 -9.98 -20.89
CA PHE A 773 6.44 -9.33 -19.64
C PHE A 773 6.14 -10.35 -18.53
N ARG A 774 5.27 -11.34 -18.80
CA ARG A 774 4.95 -12.43 -17.86
C ARG A 774 6.22 -13.13 -17.35
N ASP A 775 7.14 -13.45 -18.25
CA ASP A 775 8.34 -14.20 -17.91
C ASP A 775 9.41 -13.33 -17.23
N ALA A 776 9.33 -12.01 -17.34
CA ALA A 776 10.15 -11.05 -16.58
C ALA A 776 9.64 -10.83 -15.14
N ILE A 777 8.40 -11.21 -14.81
CA ILE A 777 7.87 -11.12 -13.45
C ILE A 777 8.63 -12.11 -12.54
N PRO A 778 9.13 -11.68 -11.37
CA PRO A 778 9.84 -12.57 -10.46
C PRO A 778 8.99 -13.77 -10.03
N ALA A 779 9.60 -14.96 -9.96
CA ALA A 779 8.90 -16.22 -9.71
C ALA A 779 8.00 -16.23 -8.45
N ALA A 780 8.35 -15.42 -7.43
CA ALA A 780 7.57 -15.27 -6.21
C ALA A 780 6.15 -14.70 -6.44
N PHE A 781 5.94 -13.93 -7.51
CA PHE A 781 4.66 -13.28 -7.83
C PHE A 781 3.87 -14.02 -8.92
N ARG A 782 4.52 -14.93 -9.67
CA ARG A 782 3.93 -15.59 -10.85
C ARG A 782 2.71 -16.43 -10.53
N SER A 783 2.58 -16.99 -9.33
CA SER A 783 1.37 -17.71 -8.92
C SER A 783 0.12 -16.82 -8.88
N GLN A 784 0.29 -15.50 -8.76
CA GLN A 784 -0.79 -14.52 -8.73
C GLN A 784 -1.00 -13.88 -10.11
N THR A 785 0.09 -13.57 -10.82
CA THR A 785 0.04 -12.84 -12.09
C THR A 785 -0.24 -13.74 -13.29
N ASP A 786 0.31 -14.95 -13.33
CA ASP A 786 0.20 -15.84 -14.49
C ASP A 786 -1.25 -16.25 -14.77
N PRO A 787 -2.11 -16.59 -13.77
CA PRO A 787 -3.51 -16.91 -14.03
C PRO A 787 -4.26 -15.77 -14.75
N PHE A 788 -3.98 -14.51 -14.39
CA PHE A 788 -4.57 -13.35 -15.04
C PHE A 788 -4.09 -13.20 -16.49
N ILE A 789 -2.77 -13.23 -16.71
CA ILE A 789 -2.17 -13.04 -18.04
C ILE A 789 -2.59 -14.20 -18.97
N ASN A 790 -2.56 -15.43 -18.48
CA ASN A 790 -2.96 -16.60 -19.25
C ASN A 790 -4.47 -16.59 -19.55
N LYS A 791 -5.31 -16.13 -18.62
CA LYS A 791 -6.74 -15.88 -18.90
C LYS A 791 -6.90 -14.85 -20.00
N ALA A 792 -6.21 -13.72 -19.92
CA ALA A 792 -6.29 -12.66 -20.93
C ALA A 792 -5.92 -13.18 -22.33
N LEU A 793 -4.89 -14.02 -22.45
CA LEU A 793 -4.53 -14.68 -23.71
C LEU A 793 -5.60 -15.69 -24.19
N ARG A 794 -6.28 -16.41 -23.30
CA ARG A 794 -7.44 -17.25 -23.66
C ARG A 794 -8.61 -16.41 -24.17
N ASP A 795 -8.83 -15.24 -23.59
CA ASP A 795 -9.90 -14.33 -24.02
C ASP A 795 -9.62 -13.85 -25.46
N VAL A 796 -8.35 -13.62 -25.84
CA VAL A 796 -7.95 -13.37 -27.24
C VAL A 796 -8.37 -14.53 -28.13
N MET A 797 -8.02 -15.77 -27.78
CA MET A 797 -8.39 -16.96 -28.58
C MET A 797 -9.92 -17.10 -28.72
N THR A 798 -10.66 -16.86 -27.64
CA THR A 798 -12.13 -16.89 -27.65
C THR A 798 -12.69 -15.87 -28.63
N LYS A 799 -12.13 -14.66 -28.65
CA LYS A 799 -12.55 -13.60 -29.57
C LYS A 799 -12.22 -13.94 -31.02
N LYS A 800 -11.03 -14.49 -31.28
CA LYS A 800 -10.64 -15.02 -32.60
C LYS A 800 -11.57 -16.14 -33.08
N LEU A 801 -11.99 -17.05 -32.20
CA LEU A 801 -12.98 -18.07 -32.56
C LEU A 801 -14.33 -17.45 -32.97
N ARG A 802 -14.78 -16.40 -32.27
CA ARG A 802 -15.99 -15.66 -32.65
C ARG A 802 -15.83 -14.97 -34.00
N SER A 803 -14.66 -14.42 -34.33
CA SER A 803 -14.45 -13.79 -35.65
C SER A 803 -14.50 -14.81 -36.80
N ILE A 804 -14.07 -16.06 -36.59
CA ILE A 804 -14.30 -17.16 -37.56
C ILE A 804 -15.81 -17.35 -37.78
N GLN A 805 -16.60 -17.39 -36.70
CA GLN A 805 -18.06 -17.56 -36.79
C GLN A 805 -18.75 -16.38 -37.49
N ALA A 806 -18.16 -15.18 -37.40
CA ALA A 806 -18.62 -13.97 -38.07
C ALA A 806 -18.11 -13.80 -39.52
N GLY A 807 -17.47 -14.82 -40.11
CA GLY A 807 -17.03 -14.81 -41.51
C GLY A 807 -15.58 -14.37 -41.74
N GLY A 808 -14.75 -14.30 -40.69
CA GLY A 808 -13.32 -14.01 -40.78
C GLY A 808 -12.51 -15.12 -41.49
N ASN A 809 -11.28 -14.80 -41.89
CA ASN A 809 -10.40 -15.75 -42.59
C ASN A 809 -9.98 -16.91 -41.66
N LYS A 810 -10.72 -18.03 -41.76
CA LYS A 810 -10.54 -19.21 -40.91
C LYS A 810 -9.11 -19.73 -40.89
N GLU A 811 -8.39 -19.73 -42.01
CA GLU A 811 -7.04 -20.28 -42.07
C GLU A 811 -6.05 -19.42 -41.28
N GLU A 812 -6.06 -18.09 -41.51
CA GLU A 812 -5.18 -17.17 -40.80
C GLU A 812 -5.52 -17.07 -39.31
N ILE A 813 -6.80 -17.01 -38.96
CA ILE A 813 -7.22 -16.95 -37.56
C ILE A 813 -6.85 -18.24 -36.82
N THR A 814 -6.94 -19.41 -37.48
CA THR A 814 -6.48 -20.68 -36.88
C THR A 814 -4.97 -20.64 -36.59
N LYS A 815 -4.16 -20.08 -37.49
CA LYS A 815 -2.71 -19.90 -37.26
C LYS A 815 -2.43 -18.99 -36.05
N GLN A 816 -3.25 -17.97 -35.84
CA GLN A 816 -3.16 -17.08 -34.67
C GLN A 816 -3.51 -17.81 -33.38
N ILE A 817 -4.62 -18.55 -33.36
CA ILE A 817 -5.06 -19.34 -32.19
C ILE A 817 -3.99 -20.36 -31.80
N GLU A 818 -3.47 -21.13 -32.76
CA GLU A 818 -2.42 -22.12 -32.50
C GLU A 818 -1.13 -21.47 -31.97
N TYR A 819 -0.79 -20.27 -32.47
CA TYR A 819 0.33 -19.51 -31.92
C TYR A 819 0.12 -19.13 -30.46
N ILE A 820 -1.03 -18.55 -30.12
CA ILE A 820 -1.36 -18.15 -28.75
C ILE A 820 -1.35 -19.38 -27.82
N LYS A 821 -1.95 -20.49 -28.27
CA LYS A 821 -1.99 -21.77 -27.55
C LYS A 821 -0.59 -22.31 -27.25
N SER A 822 0.36 -22.13 -28.17
CA SER A 822 1.76 -22.54 -27.96
C SER A 822 2.46 -21.78 -26.82
N LYS A 823 1.97 -20.58 -26.47
CA LYS A 823 2.54 -19.70 -25.43
C LYS A 823 1.90 -19.89 -24.04
N LEU A 824 0.86 -20.71 -23.96
CA LEU A 824 0.17 -21.08 -22.73
C LEU A 824 0.76 -22.38 -22.12
N PRO A 825 0.75 -22.52 -20.77
CA PRO A 825 1.09 -23.77 -20.10
C PRO A 825 0.20 -24.92 -20.56
N GLU A 826 0.72 -26.15 -20.61
CA GLU A 826 0.01 -27.32 -21.15
C GLU A 826 -1.33 -27.59 -20.46
N ALA A 827 -1.38 -27.42 -19.13
CA ALA A 827 -2.61 -27.56 -18.34
C ALA A 827 -3.71 -26.56 -18.73
N GLU A 828 -3.33 -25.41 -19.29
CA GLU A 828 -4.22 -24.30 -19.66
C GLU A 828 -4.60 -24.29 -21.15
N ARG A 829 -4.16 -25.30 -21.93
CA ARG A 829 -4.50 -25.47 -23.36
C ARG A 829 -5.82 -26.21 -23.60
N LYS A 830 -6.46 -26.76 -22.57
CA LYS A 830 -7.69 -27.57 -22.69
C LYS A 830 -8.91 -26.67 -22.99
N GLY A 831 -9.74 -27.08 -23.95
CA GLY A 831 -11.00 -26.39 -24.31
C GLY A 831 -10.95 -25.52 -25.58
N PHE A 832 -9.82 -25.50 -26.30
CA PHE A 832 -9.63 -24.79 -27.58
C PHE A 832 -9.04 -25.71 -28.64
#